data_AF-A0A380E3U9-F1
#
_entry.id   AF-A0A380E3U9-F1
#
_cell.length_a   1.000
_cell.length_b   1.000
_cell.length_c   1.000
_cell.angle_alpha   90.00
_cell.angle_beta   90.00
_cell.angle_gamma   90.00
#
_symmetry.space_group_name_H-M   'P 1'
#
loop_
_entity.id
_entity.type
_entity.pdbx_description
1 polymer ?
#
loop_
_entity_poly.entity_id
_entity_poly.type
_entity_poly.pdbx_seq_one_letter_code
_entity_poly.pdbx_strand_id
1 'polypeptide(L)'
;MNYRDKIQKFSIRKYTVGTFSTVIATLVFLGFNTSQAHAAETNQPTSVVKQNQKSSSEQTENRESQVQSSQNSQNSQILATTHENEQPNNSQANLVDQKVAQSSTTNDEQPASQNVYTKKDSVTATTTQPDKEEIKHKQNESQSANKNGNDSRAAHVENHEANVVTASDPSDNGNVQHDRNELQAFFDANYHDYRFIDRENADSGTFNYVKGIFDKINTLLGSNDPINNKDLQLAYKELEQAVALIRTMPQRQQTSRRSNRIQTRSVESRSAEPRSVSGYQNADSSYYVENANDGSGYPVGTYINASSKGAPYNLPTTPWNILKASDAKEFALITAKQTGDGYQWVIKFNKGHAPHQNMIFWFALPADQVPVGRTDFVTVNSDGTNVQWSHGAGAGANKPLQQMWEYGVNDPDRSHDFKIRNRSGQVIYDWPTVHIYSLEDLSRASDYFSEAGATPATKAFGRQNFEYINGQKPAESPGVPKVYTFIGQGDASYTISFKTQGPTVNKLYYAAGGRALEYNQLFMYSQLYVESTQDHQQRLNGLRQVVNRTYRIGTTKRVEVSQGNVQTKKVLESTNLNIDDFVDDPLSYVKTPSNKVLGFYSTNANTNAFRPGGAQQLNEYQLSQLFTDQKLQEAARTRNPIRLMIGFDYPDAYGNSETLVPVNLTVLPEIQHNIKFFKNDDTQNIAEKPFSKQAGHPVFYVYAGNQGNASVNLGGSVTSIQPLRINLTSNENFTDKDWQITGIPRTLHIENSTNRTNNARERNIELVGNLLPGDYFGTIRFGRKEQLFEIRVKPHTPTITTTAEQLRGTALQKVPVNISGIPLDPIGIGLFSLHQQIKLRMVVVRQIKYHLVIRYLRLVHLMGCITQLLYNQKIT
;
A
#
# COMPACT_ATOMS: atom_id res chain seq x y z
N MET A 1 53.59 32.71 -25.57
CA MET A 1 54.73 31.79 -25.41
C MET A 1 54.23 30.51 -24.76
N ASN A 2 54.64 29.34 -25.29
CA ASN A 2 55.12 28.11 -24.62
C ASN A 2 54.76 27.82 -23.14
N TYR A 3 54.52 26.58 -22.69
CA TYR A 3 54.28 25.24 -23.30
C TYR A 3 54.05 24.24 -22.13
N ARG A 4 53.17 23.21 -22.24
CA ARG A 4 53.14 21.96 -21.40
C ARG A 4 52.96 22.11 -19.86
N ASP A 5 52.59 21.11 -19.05
CA ASP A 5 52.01 19.77 -19.23
C ASP A 5 51.21 19.42 -17.95
N LYS A 6 50.02 18.82 -18.05
CA LYS A 6 49.49 17.92 -17.00
C LYS A 6 48.82 16.69 -17.60
N ILE A 7 49.58 15.60 -17.53
CA ILE A 7 49.32 14.27 -18.08
C ILE A 7 48.07 13.65 -17.44
N GLN A 8 47.15 13.16 -18.27
CA GLN A 8 46.13 12.18 -17.85
C GLN A 8 46.81 10.83 -17.59
N LYS A 9 46.70 10.29 -16.37
CA LYS A 9 47.05 8.89 -16.09
C LYS A 9 45.80 8.07 -15.85
N PHE A 10 45.53 7.16 -16.79
CA PHE A 10 44.58 6.06 -16.60
C PHE A 10 45.17 5.02 -15.64
N SER A 11 44.32 4.36 -14.84
CA SER A 11 44.61 3.06 -14.26
C SER A 11 43.68 2.01 -14.89
N ILE A 12 44.21 0.82 -15.16
CA ILE A 12 43.63 -0.16 -16.08
C ILE A 12 43.31 -1.47 -15.36
N ARG A 13 42.02 -1.84 -15.41
CA ARG A 13 41.42 -3.20 -15.39
C ARG A 13 41.77 -4.19 -14.25
N LYS A 14 40.71 -4.85 -13.77
CA LYS A 14 40.49 -6.29 -14.06
C LYS A 14 38.99 -6.59 -14.17
N TYR A 15 38.59 -7.24 -15.26
CA TYR A 15 37.26 -7.83 -15.46
C TYR A 15 37.44 -9.33 -15.73
N THR A 16 37.03 -10.22 -14.81
CA THR A 16 36.62 -11.59 -15.16
C THR A 16 35.68 -12.19 -14.09
N VAL A 17 34.43 -12.46 -14.50
CA VAL A 17 33.52 -13.58 -14.15
C VAL A 17 33.56 -14.20 -12.73
N GLY A 18 32.37 -14.30 -12.12
CA GLY A 18 32.13 -15.13 -10.93
C GLY A 18 30.63 -15.20 -10.53
N THR A 19 29.86 -16.06 -11.19
CA THR A 19 28.46 -16.36 -10.83
C THR A 19 28.40 -17.19 -9.53
N PHE A 20 27.75 -16.70 -8.47
CA PHE A 20 27.02 -17.49 -7.43
C PHE A 20 26.55 -16.56 -6.28
N SER A 21 25.24 -16.32 -6.13
CA SER A 21 24.51 -16.04 -4.85
C SER A 21 23.08 -15.49 -5.06
N THR A 22 22.23 -16.26 -5.76
CA THR A 22 20.79 -15.97 -5.89
C THR A 22 19.93 -17.20 -5.53
N VAL A 23 20.40 -17.98 -4.55
CA VAL A 23 19.85 -19.32 -4.21
C VAL A 23 19.53 -19.48 -2.70
N ILE A 24 19.74 -18.47 -1.86
CA ILE A 24 19.41 -18.52 -0.41
C ILE A 24 18.40 -17.41 -0.03
N ALA A 25 17.22 -17.44 -0.68
CA ALA A 25 16.08 -16.59 -0.30
C ALA A 25 14.71 -17.29 -0.48
N THR A 26 14.70 -18.60 -0.75
CA THR A 26 13.49 -19.38 -1.12
C THR A 26 13.28 -20.65 -0.29
N LEU A 27 13.95 -20.79 0.87
CA LEU A 27 13.95 -22.06 1.64
C LEU A 27 13.74 -21.95 3.17
N VAL A 28 13.68 -20.74 3.74
CA VAL A 28 13.25 -20.48 5.14
C VAL A 28 12.62 -19.07 5.11
N PHE A 29 11.34 -18.81 5.40
CA PHE A 29 10.41 -19.42 6.35
C PHE A 29 9.04 -19.76 5.71
N LEU A 30 8.72 -21.05 5.62
CA LEU A 30 7.37 -21.54 5.93
C LEU A 30 7.49 -22.35 7.23
N GLY A 31 6.69 -22.03 8.24
CA GLY A 31 6.50 -22.90 9.41
C GLY A 31 7.01 -22.37 10.76
N PHE A 32 6.21 -21.51 11.39
CA PHE A 32 5.97 -21.59 12.84
C PHE A 32 4.48 -21.42 13.09
N ASN A 33 3.78 -22.56 13.10
CA ASN A 33 2.43 -22.70 13.62
C ASN A 33 2.49 -23.83 14.64
N THR A 34 2.33 -23.52 15.93
CA THR A 34 2.43 -24.51 17.02
C THR A 34 1.13 -24.58 17.82
N SER A 35 0.36 -25.62 17.52
CA SER A 35 -0.31 -26.48 18.50
C SER A 35 -1.49 -25.96 19.33
N GLN A 36 -2.71 -26.34 18.91
CA GLN A 36 -3.60 -27.28 19.63
C GLN A 36 -4.35 -28.09 18.54
N ALA A 37 -4.05 -29.37 18.23
CA ALA A 37 -4.34 -30.62 18.96
C ALA A 37 -5.86 -30.81 19.21
N HIS A 38 -6.61 -31.72 18.55
CA HIS A 38 -6.42 -33.18 18.54
C HIS A 38 -7.01 -33.93 17.30
N ALA A 39 -6.41 -35.10 16.99
CA ALA A 39 -6.96 -36.42 16.59
C ALA A 39 -8.16 -36.52 15.60
N ALA A 40 -7.99 -37.15 14.42
CA ALA A 40 -8.28 -38.58 14.10
C ALA A 40 -9.80 -38.93 14.14
N GLU A 41 -10.42 -39.60 13.15
CA GLU A 41 -9.94 -40.80 12.44
C GLU A 41 -10.21 -40.84 10.91
N THR A 42 -9.57 -41.83 10.29
CA THR A 42 -9.62 -42.27 8.89
C THR A 42 -10.99 -42.82 8.47
N ASN A 43 -11.41 -42.63 7.21
CA ASN A 43 -11.83 -43.73 6.30
C ASN A 43 -12.14 -43.27 4.87
N GLN A 44 -11.48 -43.93 3.91
CA GLN A 44 -11.84 -44.07 2.49
C GLN A 44 -12.10 -45.58 2.23
N PRO A 45 -12.54 -46.03 1.05
CA PRO A 45 -13.60 -45.52 0.17
C PRO A 45 -14.52 -46.67 -0.34
N THR A 46 -15.70 -46.39 -0.91
CA THR A 46 -16.32 -47.33 -1.89
C THR A 46 -17.29 -46.61 -2.84
N SER A 47 -17.76 -47.35 -3.86
CA SER A 47 -18.16 -46.87 -5.18
C SER A 47 -19.62 -47.24 -5.57
N VAL A 48 -19.96 -47.02 -6.85
CA VAL A 48 -21.03 -47.65 -7.66
C VAL A 48 -22.32 -46.85 -7.96
N VAL A 49 -22.32 -46.24 -9.15
CA VAL A 49 -23.28 -46.34 -10.28
C VAL A 49 -24.75 -46.78 -10.03
N LYS A 50 -25.69 -45.96 -10.52
CA LYS A 50 -26.93 -46.26 -11.30
C LYS A 50 -27.56 -44.90 -11.64
N GLN A 51 -27.83 -44.44 -12.87
CA GLN A 51 -28.42 -45.03 -14.09
C GLN A 51 -29.92 -45.37 -13.99
N ASN A 52 -30.76 -44.48 -14.55
CA ASN A 52 -32.00 -44.69 -15.32
C ASN A 52 -32.93 -43.45 -15.17
N GLN A 53 -33.92 -43.14 -16.03
CA GLN A 53 -34.15 -43.28 -17.49
C GLN A 53 -35.56 -42.66 -17.78
N LYS A 54 -35.89 -42.40 -19.06
CA LYS A 54 -37.23 -41.99 -19.60
C LYS A 54 -37.60 -40.51 -19.39
N SER A 55 -37.77 -39.66 -20.43
CA SER A 55 -38.63 -39.69 -21.67
C SER A 55 -40.07 -39.19 -21.39
N SER A 56 -40.77 -38.48 -22.30
CA SER A 56 -40.68 -38.41 -23.77
C SER A 56 -41.19 -37.07 -24.36
N SER A 57 -41.08 -36.92 -25.69
CA SER A 57 -41.93 -36.16 -26.64
C SER A 57 -42.09 -34.64 -26.42
N GLU A 58 -41.60 -33.75 -27.29
CA GLU A 58 -41.93 -33.57 -28.73
C GLU A 58 -43.39 -33.19 -29.01
N GLN A 59 -43.58 -31.93 -29.44
CA GLN A 59 -44.41 -31.68 -30.62
C GLN A 59 -43.88 -30.47 -31.40
N THR A 60 -43.68 -30.71 -32.70
CA THR A 60 -43.41 -29.75 -33.78
C THR A 60 -44.66 -28.88 -34.04
N GLU A 61 -44.64 -27.73 -34.74
CA GLU A 61 -44.12 -27.52 -36.11
C GLU A 61 -43.86 -26.03 -36.46
N ASN A 62 -42.90 -25.81 -37.37
CA ASN A 62 -42.93 -25.01 -38.63
C ASN A 62 -43.69 -23.65 -38.70
N ARG A 63 -43.29 -22.65 -39.50
CA ARG A 63 -42.14 -22.41 -40.41
C ARG A 63 -42.20 -20.93 -40.88
N GLU A 64 -41.05 -20.35 -41.27
CA GLU A 64 -40.89 -19.36 -42.39
C GLU A 64 -41.70 -18.02 -42.32
N SER A 65 -41.29 -16.89 -42.90
CA SER A 65 -40.03 -16.49 -43.54
C SER A 65 -39.93 -14.95 -43.70
N GLN A 66 -38.71 -14.41 -43.52
CA GLN A 66 -38.06 -13.37 -44.34
C GLN A 66 -38.62 -11.94 -44.60
N VAL A 67 -37.65 -11.00 -44.61
CA VAL A 67 -37.47 -9.83 -45.52
C VAL A 67 -37.90 -8.40 -45.08
N GLN A 68 -36.85 -7.66 -44.65
CA GLN A 68 -36.39 -6.31 -45.02
C GLN A 68 -37.32 -5.08 -45.13
N SER A 69 -36.94 -4.03 -44.38
CA SER A 69 -36.50 -2.71 -44.90
C SER A 69 -35.70 -2.02 -43.76
N SER A 70 -34.46 -1.51 -43.95
CA SER A 70 -34.04 -0.30 -44.71
C SER A 70 -34.69 0.97 -44.15
N GLN A 71 -34.00 2.06 -43.75
CA GLN A 71 -32.60 2.53 -43.81
C GLN A 71 -32.35 3.50 -42.60
N ASN A 72 -31.12 3.69 -42.08
CA ASN A 72 -30.20 4.81 -42.37
C ASN A 72 -30.86 6.22 -42.38
N SER A 73 -30.31 7.31 -41.80
CA SER A 73 -29.04 7.51 -41.09
C SER A 73 -28.97 8.92 -40.43
N GLN A 74 -27.99 9.14 -39.53
CA GLN A 74 -27.29 10.44 -39.26
C GLN A 74 -28.07 11.63 -38.62
N ASN A 75 -27.64 12.13 -37.44
CA ASN A 75 -26.72 13.30 -37.19
C ASN A 75 -27.39 14.67 -37.47
N SER A 76 -27.26 15.77 -36.71
CA SER A 76 -26.15 16.29 -35.89
C SER A 76 -26.57 17.61 -35.15
N GLN A 77 -25.83 18.03 -34.09
CA GLN A 77 -25.51 19.47 -33.75
C GLN A 77 -26.69 20.42 -33.29
N ILE A 78 -26.57 21.62 -32.65
CA ILE A 78 -25.46 22.44 -32.05
C ILE A 78 -25.99 23.54 -31.07
N LEU A 79 -25.16 23.95 -30.08
CA LEU A 79 -25.01 25.24 -29.33
C LEU A 79 -26.14 26.07 -28.62
N ALA A 80 -25.64 26.74 -27.55
CA ALA A 80 -25.76 28.18 -27.18
C ALA A 80 -26.79 28.69 -26.13
N THR A 81 -26.21 29.01 -24.96
CA THR A 81 -26.40 30.21 -24.09
C THR A 81 -27.38 31.32 -24.47
N THR A 82 -28.07 31.89 -23.46
CA THR A 82 -28.12 33.35 -23.12
C THR A 82 -28.63 33.53 -21.68
N HIS A 83 -28.15 34.56 -20.95
CA HIS A 83 -28.66 35.01 -19.65
C HIS A 83 -29.70 36.14 -19.86
N GLU A 84 -30.70 36.28 -18.98
CA GLU A 84 -31.11 37.61 -18.47
C GLU A 84 -31.99 37.54 -17.20
N ASN A 85 -32.26 38.72 -16.61
CA ASN A 85 -32.76 38.93 -15.24
C ASN A 85 -34.28 38.74 -15.09
N GLU A 86 -34.78 38.55 -13.84
CA GLU A 86 -35.56 39.57 -13.11
C GLU A 86 -36.15 39.07 -11.76
N GLN A 87 -36.05 39.92 -10.75
CA GLN A 87 -36.90 40.03 -9.55
C GLN A 87 -37.87 41.22 -9.78
N PRO A 88 -38.92 41.50 -8.96
CA PRO A 88 -39.50 40.74 -7.84
C PRO A 88 -41.08 40.77 -7.77
N ASN A 89 -41.63 40.28 -6.63
CA ASN A 89 -42.63 40.95 -5.76
C ASN A 89 -44.10 40.45 -5.65
N ASN A 90 -44.52 40.29 -4.37
CA ASN A 90 -45.83 40.47 -3.71
C ASN A 90 -47.16 39.89 -4.23
N SER A 91 -47.83 39.10 -3.37
CA SER A 91 -49.05 39.45 -2.59
C SER A 91 -49.43 38.27 -1.66
N GLN A 92 -49.62 38.46 -0.34
CA GLN A 92 -50.90 38.74 0.37
C GLN A 92 -52.09 37.88 -0.08
N ALA A 93 -52.98 37.36 0.78
CA ALA A 93 -53.03 37.14 2.24
C ALA A 93 -54.29 36.29 2.54
N ASN A 94 -54.41 35.66 3.72
CA ASN A 94 -55.73 35.42 4.35
C ASN A 94 -55.62 34.97 5.82
N LEU A 95 -56.37 35.65 6.70
CA LEU A 95 -56.75 35.17 8.03
C LEU A 95 -58.19 34.68 7.97
N VAL A 96 -58.52 33.60 8.71
CA VAL A 96 -59.82 33.41 9.35
C VAL A 96 -59.56 32.80 10.74
N ASP A 97 -60.38 33.16 11.73
CA ASP A 97 -60.18 32.92 13.16
C ASP A 97 -61.45 32.26 13.79
N GLN A 98 -61.36 31.90 15.08
CA GLN A 98 -62.33 31.35 16.04
C GLN A 98 -62.23 29.83 16.34
N LYS A 99 -61.89 29.39 17.58
CA LYS A 99 -62.66 29.36 18.88
C LYS A 99 -63.69 28.18 18.90
N VAL A 100 -63.92 27.37 19.95
CA VAL A 100 -63.76 27.43 21.43
C VAL A 100 -63.59 25.99 22.00
N ALA A 101 -62.83 25.77 23.08
CA ALA A 101 -63.28 25.09 24.34
C ALA A 101 -62.21 25.04 25.45
N GLN A 102 -62.68 25.22 26.69
CA GLN A 102 -61.96 25.12 27.98
C GLN A 102 -61.92 23.64 28.45
N SER A 103 -61.12 23.19 29.44
CA SER A 103 -61.11 23.67 30.85
C SER A 103 -59.92 23.12 31.67
N SER A 104 -59.44 23.93 32.64
CA SER A 104 -59.08 23.63 34.07
C SER A 104 -58.38 22.30 34.46
N THR A 105 -57.45 22.21 35.43
CA THR A 105 -57.01 23.13 36.53
C THR A 105 -55.66 22.63 37.12
N THR A 106 -54.80 23.59 37.51
CA THR A 106 -54.08 23.76 38.82
C THR A 106 -54.12 22.65 39.90
N ASN A 107 -53.17 22.53 40.87
CA ASN A 107 -52.32 23.54 41.53
C ASN A 107 -51.02 22.95 42.17
N ASP A 108 -50.21 23.83 42.78
CA ASP A 108 -48.94 23.60 43.51
C ASP A 108 -49.01 22.71 44.78
N GLU A 109 -47.86 22.18 45.23
CA GLU A 109 -47.19 22.62 46.49
C GLU A 109 -45.95 21.78 46.87
N GLN A 110 -44.99 22.42 47.54
CA GLN A 110 -43.87 21.81 48.28
C GLN A 110 -44.02 22.21 49.76
N PRO A 111 -43.95 21.29 50.74
CA PRO A 111 -42.97 21.52 51.81
C PRO A 111 -42.35 20.26 52.48
N ALA A 112 -41.07 20.42 52.84
CA ALA A 112 -40.44 20.07 54.12
C ALA A 112 -40.63 18.71 54.84
N SER A 113 -39.50 18.01 55.00
CA SER A 113 -38.92 17.58 56.29
C SER A 113 -39.20 16.20 56.93
N GLN A 114 -38.07 15.66 57.44
CA GLN A 114 -37.88 14.73 58.56
C GLN A 114 -38.31 13.25 58.47
N ASN A 115 -37.31 12.37 58.61
CA ASN A 115 -37.31 11.41 59.72
C ASN A 115 -35.88 11.14 60.23
N VAL A 116 -35.76 10.79 61.52
CA VAL A 116 -34.51 10.80 62.29
C VAL A 116 -34.37 9.53 63.14
N TYR A 117 -33.16 8.95 63.15
CA TYR A 117 -32.57 8.16 64.26
C TYR A 117 -31.05 8.35 64.13
N THR A 118 -30.36 9.25 64.86
CA THR A 118 -29.90 9.16 66.27
C THR A 118 -29.58 7.72 66.73
N LYS A 119 -28.40 7.41 67.29
CA LYS A 119 -27.70 8.03 68.45
C LYS A 119 -26.15 7.86 68.34
N LYS A 120 -25.34 8.89 68.65
CA LYS A 120 -24.68 9.23 69.96
C LYS A 120 -23.54 8.25 70.37
N ASP A 121 -22.41 8.65 70.97
CA ASP A 121 -21.97 9.98 71.46
C ASP A 121 -20.46 10.00 71.87
N SER A 122 -19.86 11.22 71.84
CA SER A 122 -18.98 11.80 72.90
C SER A 122 -17.52 11.32 73.12
N VAL A 123 -16.56 12.13 73.62
CA VAL A 123 -16.52 13.59 73.88
C VAL A 123 -15.07 14.14 73.92
N THR A 124 -14.95 15.43 73.58
CA THR A 124 -13.94 16.47 73.93
C THR A 124 -12.96 16.22 75.09
N ALA A 125 -11.67 16.58 74.93
CA ALA A 125 -10.97 17.60 75.77
C ALA A 125 -9.48 17.86 75.43
N THR A 126 -9.14 19.14 75.51
CA THR A 126 -7.85 19.83 75.65
C THR A 126 -6.77 19.13 76.49
N THR A 127 -5.45 19.33 76.22
CA THR A 127 -4.49 20.17 77.02
C THR A 127 -3.01 19.94 76.60
N THR A 128 -2.18 20.99 76.77
CA THR A 128 -0.70 21.00 76.97
C THR A 128 0.28 20.67 75.82
N GLN A 129 1.02 21.71 75.41
CA GLN A 129 2.48 21.70 75.15
C GLN A 129 3.25 21.27 76.43
N PRO A 130 4.48 20.71 76.35
CA PRO A 130 5.71 21.48 76.05
C PRO A 130 6.73 20.65 75.22
N ASP A 131 7.95 21.02 74.80
CA ASP A 131 8.82 22.22 74.79
C ASP A 131 10.09 21.83 73.98
N LYS A 132 10.82 22.81 73.39
CA LYS A 132 12.31 22.93 73.31
C LYS A 132 13.20 21.80 72.71
N GLU A 133 14.46 21.99 72.29
CA GLU A 133 15.39 23.09 71.87
C GLU A 133 16.64 22.35 71.27
N GLU A 134 17.54 22.84 70.41
CA GLU A 134 17.72 24.02 69.51
C GLU A 134 18.81 23.56 68.48
N ILE A 135 19.51 24.47 67.79
CA ILE A 135 20.87 24.30 67.23
C ILE A 135 20.99 23.59 65.85
N LYS A 136 21.47 24.21 64.76
CA LYS A 136 21.84 25.62 64.50
C LYS A 136 21.88 25.93 62.99
N HIS A 137 21.52 27.16 62.61
CA HIS A 137 21.91 27.78 61.34
C HIS A 137 23.34 28.36 61.40
N LYS A 138 24.00 28.48 60.23
CA LYS A 138 24.66 29.67 59.64
C LYS A 138 25.21 29.29 58.24
N GLN A 139 24.97 29.96 57.10
CA GLN A 139 24.92 31.39 56.69
C GLN A 139 26.29 31.90 56.17
N ASN A 140 26.25 32.82 55.17
CA ASN A 140 27.32 33.56 54.45
C ASN A 140 27.84 32.88 53.15
N GLU A 141 28.17 33.59 52.05
CA GLU A 141 28.01 35.03 51.71
C GLU A 141 28.05 35.31 50.18
N SER A 142 27.80 36.56 49.79
CA SER A 142 27.58 37.05 48.42
C SER A 142 28.82 37.66 47.72
N GLN A 143 28.88 37.62 46.38
CA GLN A 143 29.55 38.56 45.43
C GLN A 143 29.26 38.08 43.99
N SER A 144 28.69 38.80 43.00
CA SER A 144 28.83 40.18 42.47
C SER A 144 30.13 40.48 41.69
N ALA A 145 30.11 40.36 40.35
CA ALA A 145 30.51 41.43 39.39
C ALA A 145 30.76 40.97 37.92
N ASN A 146 29.80 41.28 37.04
CA ASN A 146 29.94 41.93 35.71
C ASN A 146 31.30 41.92 34.95
N LYS A 147 31.31 41.43 33.69
CA LYS A 147 32.06 42.05 32.57
C LYS A 147 31.57 41.63 31.17
N ASN A 148 31.34 42.61 30.31
CA ASN A 148 31.14 42.43 28.86
C ASN A 148 32.47 42.18 28.12
N GLY A 149 32.42 41.45 27.01
CA GLY A 149 33.53 41.37 26.04
C GLY A 149 33.28 40.33 24.94
N ASN A 150 32.97 40.78 23.72
CA ASN A 150 32.95 39.91 22.54
C ASN A 150 34.37 39.43 22.22
N ASP A 151 34.54 38.15 21.90
CA ASP A 151 35.29 37.82 20.68
C ASP A 151 34.91 36.45 20.09
N SER A 152 35.30 36.23 18.84
CA SER A 152 34.91 35.07 18.04
C SER A 152 35.97 33.96 18.04
N ARG A 153 35.51 32.72 17.78
CA ARG A 153 36.13 31.68 16.93
C ARG A 153 36.77 30.45 17.62
N ALA A 154 36.29 29.29 17.14
CA ALA A 154 36.94 27.97 17.07
C ALA A 154 37.19 27.16 18.36
N ALA A 155 36.31 26.16 18.55
CA ALA A 155 36.63 24.77 18.84
C ALA A 155 37.72 24.45 19.87
N HIS A 156 37.29 24.18 21.11
CA HIS A 156 37.86 23.11 21.91
C HIS A 156 36.73 22.19 22.38
N VAL A 157 36.88 20.88 22.20
CA VAL A 157 36.07 19.89 22.90
C VAL A 157 36.76 19.66 24.24
N GLU A 158 36.14 20.06 25.35
CA GLU A 158 36.56 19.61 26.67
C GLU A 158 35.70 18.41 27.09
N ASN A 159 36.37 17.36 27.55
CA ASN A 159 35.71 16.15 28.03
C ASN A 159 35.04 16.44 29.38
N HIS A 160 33.71 16.34 29.43
CA HIS A 160 33.01 16.14 30.68
C HIS A 160 32.46 14.72 30.73
N GLU A 161 32.99 13.93 31.67
CA GLU A 161 32.48 12.61 32.00
C GLU A 161 31.03 12.73 32.49
N ALA A 162 30.09 12.19 31.73
CA ALA A 162 28.70 12.12 32.15
C ALA A 162 28.58 11.12 33.31
N ASN A 163 28.10 11.59 34.46
CA ASN A 163 27.96 10.78 35.66
C ASN A 163 27.00 9.60 35.40
N VAL A 164 27.48 8.38 35.64
CA VAL A 164 26.73 7.15 35.33
C VAL A 164 25.53 7.02 36.28
N VAL A 165 24.32 7.14 35.75
CA VAL A 165 23.11 6.73 36.47
C VAL A 165 23.09 5.20 36.52
N THR A 166 23.47 4.64 37.66
CA THR A 166 23.37 3.21 37.96
C THR A 166 21.91 2.80 38.09
N ALA A 167 21.32 2.28 37.02
CA ALA A 167 20.09 1.49 37.11
C ALA A 167 20.44 0.10 37.65
N SER A 168 19.73 -0.34 38.70
CA SER A 168 19.98 -1.60 39.40
C SER A 168 19.92 -2.82 38.49
N ASP A 169 20.85 -3.77 38.68
CA ASP A 169 20.89 -5.04 37.96
C ASP A 169 19.63 -5.91 38.21
N PRO A 170 18.93 -6.36 37.15
CA PRO A 170 18.26 -7.63 37.13
C PRO A 170 19.23 -8.71 36.61
N SER A 171 19.26 -9.85 37.30
CA SER A 171 20.17 -10.98 37.08
C SER A 171 20.33 -11.45 35.64
N ASP A 172 21.60 -11.70 35.30
CA ASP A 172 22.15 -12.57 34.24
C ASP A 172 21.13 -13.50 33.54
N ASN A 173 21.02 -13.36 32.22
CA ASN A 173 20.32 -14.33 31.38
C ASN A 173 20.84 -14.29 29.93
N GLY A 174 21.83 -15.14 29.65
CA GLY A 174 22.30 -15.46 28.29
C GLY A 174 23.45 -14.58 27.79
N ASN A 175 24.64 -15.18 27.73
CA ASN A 175 25.80 -14.59 27.04
C ASN A 175 25.60 -14.65 25.51
N VAL A 176 24.75 -13.75 24.98
CA VAL A 176 24.57 -13.55 23.54
C VAL A 176 25.82 -12.84 23.01
N GLN A 177 26.60 -13.55 22.20
CA GLN A 177 27.82 -13.05 21.60
C GLN A 177 27.49 -12.32 20.29
N HIS A 178 27.16 -11.03 20.39
CA HIS A 178 26.94 -10.20 19.22
C HIS A 178 28.23 -9.98 18.43
N ASP A 179 28.18 -10.18 17.12
CA ASP A 179 29.30 -9.87 16.22
C ASP A 179 29.15 -8.48 15.58
N ARG A 180 30.23 -8.01 14.95
CA ARG A 180 30.26 -6.70 14.29
C ARG A 180 29.30 -6.62 13.08
N ASN A 181 29.01 -7.75 12.43
CA ASN A 181 28.11 -7.82 11.29
C ASN A 181 26.64 -7.73 11.73
N GLU A 182 26.28 -8.32 12.86
CA GLU A 182 24.96 -8.18 13.48
C GLU A 182 24.69 -6.71 13.86
N LEU A 183 25.65 -6.05 14.53
CA LEU A 183 25.53 -4.63 14.86
C LEU A 183 25.44 -3.75 13.61
N GLN A 184 26.23 -4.05 12.57
CA GLN A 184 26.17 -3.36 11.28
C GLN A 184 24.81 -3.55 10.59
N ALA A 185 24.31 -4.79 10.51
CA ALA A 185 23.02 -5.09 9.90
C ALA A 185 21.85 -4.46 10.66
N PHE A 186 21.90 -4.45 12.00
CA PHE A 186 20.89 -3.80 12.83
C PHE A 186 20.96 -2.27 12.73
N PHE A 187 22.15 -1.69 12.61
CA PHE A 187 22.34 -0.27 12.30
C PHE A 187 21.76 0.09 10.93
N ASP A 188 22.14 -0.62 9.87
CA ASP A 188 21.71 -0.34 8.50
C ASP A 188 20.19 -0.50 8.31
N ALA A 189 19.59 -1.51 8.94
CA ALA A 189 18.15 -1.75 8.90
C ALA A 189 17.34 -0.57 9.49
N ASN A 190 17.85 0.09 10.52
CA ASN A 190 17.17 1.18 11.21
C ASN A 190 17.68 2.58 10.82
N TYR A 191 18.80 2.68 10.07
CA TYR A 191 19.36 3.95 9.60
C TYR A 191 18.39 4.73 8.71
N HIS A 192 17.52 4.03 7.97
CA HIS A 192 16.45 4.66 7.20
C HIS A 192 15.49 5.40 8.13
N ASP A 193 14.92 4.72 9.11
CA ASP A 193 13.91 5.29 10.01
C ASP A 193 14.50 6.41 10.89
N TYR A 194 15.78 6.31 11.29
CA TYR A 194 16.52 7.43 11.91
C TYR A 194 16.61 8.64 10.97
N ARG A 195 17.00 8.43 9.69
CA ARG A 195 17.14 9.51 8.71
C ARG A 195 15.82 10.17 8.33
N PHE A 196 14.71 9.46 8.46
CA PHE A 196 13.37 9.92 8.11
C PHE A 196 12.60 10.55 9.27
N ILE A 197 13.15 10.59 10.50
CA ILE A 197 12.57 11.39 11.60
C ILE A 197 12.33 12.82 11.12
N ASP A 198 11.12 13.30 11.38
CA ASP A 198 10.73 14.65 11.09
C ASP A 198 11.25 15.62 12.16
N ARG A 199 12.48 16.10 11.94
CA ARG A 199 13.24 16.97 12.85
C ARG A 199 12.50 18.21 13.34
N GLU A 200 11.55 18.71 12.57
CA GLU A 200 10.78 19.91 12.92
C GLU A 200 9.66 19.59 13.92
N ASN A 201 9.14 18.36 13.86
CA ASN A 201 8.04 17.87 14.69
C ASN A 201 8.51 16.93 15.83
N ALA A 202 9.69 16.33 15.73
CA ALA A 202 10.29 15.52 16.80
C ALA A 202 10.61 16.36 18.04
N ASP A 203 10.71 15.72 19.20
CA ASP A 203 11.35 16.35 20.36
C ASP A 203 12.85 16.51 20.09
N SER A 204 13.41 17.68 20.42
CA SER A 204 14.80 18.00 20.11
C SER A 204 15.79 17.28 21.03
N GLY A 205 15.46 17.09 22.31
CA GLY A 205 16.28 16.32 23.24
C GLY A 205 16.37 14.85 22.82
N THR A 206 15.23 14.21 22.62
CA THR A 206 15.12 12.81 22.21
C THR A 206 15.74 12.59 20.81
N PHE A 207 15.53 13.50 19.85
CA PHE A 207 16.22 13.43 18.55
C PHE A 207 17.74 13.53 18.69
N ASN A 208 18.25 14.44 19.53
CA ASN A 208 19.69 14.59 19.76
C ASN A 208 20.28 13.37 20.47
N TYR A 209 19.54 12.74 21.40
CA TYR A 209 19.93 11.48 22.05
C TYR A 209 20.03 10.32 21.03
N VAL A 210 18.98 10.11 20.23
CA VAL A 210 18.99 9.09 19.15
C VAL A 210 20.11 9.37 18.14
N LYS A 211 20.28 10.62 17.72
CA LYS A 211 21.40 11.04 16.85
C LYS A 211 22.76 10.74 17.50
N GLY A 212 22.93 11.01 18.80
CA GLY A 212 24.16 10.73 19.54
C GLY A 212 24.52 9.25 19.53
N ILE A 213 23.53 8.37 19.74
CA ILE A 213 23.72 6.92 19.66
C ILE A 213 24.07 6.48 18.23
N PHE A 214 23.34 6.96 17.21
CA PHE A 214 23.63 6.62 15.82
C PHE A 214 25.01 7.13 15.36
N ASP A 215 25.43 8.33 15.78
CA ASP A 215 26.76 8.88 15.46
C ASP A 215 27.87 8.12 16.22
N LYS A 216 27.64 7.74 17.48
CA LYS A 216 28.55 6.90 18.29
C LYS A 216 28.78 5.54 17.64
N ILE A 217 27.69 4.85 17.26
CA ILE A 217 27.76 3.53 16.62
C ILE A 217 28.37 3.62 15.22
N ASN A 218 28.03 4.65 14.43
CA ASN A 218 28.67 4.89 13.13
C ASN A 218 30.19 5.14 13.27
N THR A 219 30.63 5.76 14.36
CA THR A 219 32.05 5.95 14.67
C THR A 219 32.71 4.62 15.07
N LEU A 220 32.05 3.81 15.90
CA LEU A 220 32.51 2.50 16.32
C LEU A 220 32.64 1.52 15.14
N LEU A 221 31.62 1.45 14.28
CA LEU A 221 31.60 0.67 13.04
C LEU A 221 32.54 1.24 11.96
N GLY A 222 32.98 2.50 12.10
CA GLY A 222 33.95 3.16 11.22
C GLY A 222 35.42 2.92 11.59
N SER A 223 35.73 2.48 12.82
CA SER A 223 37.12 2.17 13.20
C SER A 223 37.59 0.81 12.67
N ASN A 224 38.82 0.73 12.15
CA ASN A 224 39.44 -0.53 11.76
C ASN A 224 39.97 -1.35 12.97
N ASP A 225 39.87 -0.81 14.19
CA ASP A 225 40.33 -1.49 15.39
C ASP A 225 39.41 -2.67 15.78
N PRO A 226 39.96 -3.72 16.43
CA PRO A 226 39.16 -4.81 16.98
C PRO A 226 38.28 -4.31 18.13
N ILE A 227 36.97 -4.28 17.92
CA ILE A 227 35.99 -3.93 18.94
C ILE A 227 35.87 -5.10 19.93
N ASN A 228 35.93 -4.82 21.24
CA ASN A 228 35.74 -5.87 22.25
C ASN A 228 34.25 -6.24 22.42
N ASN A 229 33.98 -7.45 22.93
CA ASN A 229 32.61 -7.97 23.06
C ASN A 229 31.71 -7.14 24.00
N LYS A 230 32.29 -6.48 25.01
CA LYS A 230 31.54 -5.67 25.98
C LYS A 230 31.02 -4.38 25.33
N ASP A 231 31.84 -3.75 24.49
CA ASP A 231 31.45 -2.56 23.74
C ASP A 231 30.45 -2.89 22.62
N LEU A 232 30.56 -4.07 21.99
CA LEU A 232 29.56 -4.58 21.05
C LEU A 232 28.19 -4.80 21.74
N GLN A 233 28.15 -5.48 22.88
CA GLN A 233 26.93 -5.70 23.65
C GLN A 233 26.29 -4.38 24.12
N LEU A 234 27.10 -3.42 24.59
CA LEU A 234 26.61 -2.10 24.98
C LEU A 234 26.05 -1.31 23.78
N ALA A 235 26.78 -1.27 22.67
CA ALA A 235 26.35 -0.58 21.45
C ALA A 235 25.06 -1.19 20.87
N TYR A 236 24.90 -2.52 20.95
CA TYR A 236 23.68 -3.20 20.52
C TYR A 236 22.47 -2.79 21.39
N LYS A 237 22.63 -2.79 22.72
CA LYS A 237 21.59 -2.38 23.67
C LYS A 237 21.21 -0.90 23.54
N GLU A 238 22.19 -0.01 23.35
CA GLU A 238 21.96 1.41 23.06
C GLU A 238 21.19 1.59 21.74
N LEU A 239 21.53 0.82 20.70
CA LEU A 239 20.82 0.85 19.42
C LEU A 239 19.37 0.37 19.55
N GLU A 240 19.10 -0.71 20.29
CA GLU A 240 17.74 -1.19 20.55
C GLU A 240 16.88 -0.10 21.22
N GLN A 241 17.43 0.60 22.21
CA GLN A 241 16.77 1.71 22.87
C GLN A 241 16.52 2.89 21.92
N ALA A 242 17.50 3.27 21.11
CA ALA A 242 17.35 4.30 20.09
C ALA A 242 16.28 3.92 19.04
N VAL A 243 16.23 2.66 18.61
CA VAL A 243 15.23 2.13 17.67
C VAL A 243 13.82 2.12 18.27
N ALA A 244 13.68 1.79 19.55
CA ALA A 244 12.40 1.91 20.25
C ALA A 244 11.91 3.37 20.28
N LEU A 245 12.81 4.35 20.50
CA LEU A 245 12.48 5.78 20.45
C LEU A 245 12.17 6.26 19.03
N ILE A 246 12.89 5.81 18.00
CA ILE A 246 12.60 6.15 16.59
C ILE A 246 11.16 5.81 16.19
N ARG A 247 10.61 4.71 16.73
CA ARG A 247 9.23 4.26 16.48
C ARG A 247 8.16 5.12 17.15
N THR A 248 8.52 5.91 18.18
CA THR A 248 7.60 6.87 18.81
C THR A 248 7.71 8.28 18.20
N MET A 249 8.78 8.57 17.47
CA MET A 249 8.99 9.86 16.82
C MET A 249 8.14 10.06 15.56
N PRO A 250 7.77 11.31 15.22
CA PRO A 250 7.13 11.61 13.95
C PRO A 250 8.09 11.32 12.79
N GLN A 251 7.59 10.61 11.79
CA GLN A 251 8.32 10.22 10.59
C GLN A 251 7.85 11.04 9.39
N ARG A 252 8.79 11.51 8.56
CA ARG A 252 8.50 12.22 7.32
C ARG A 252 7.77 11.28 6.36
N GLN A 253 6.58 11.68 5.92
CA GLN A 253 5.91 10.95 4.84
C GLN A 253 6.79 10.96 3.59
N GLN A 254 6.97 9.80 2.96
CA GLN A 254 7.62 9.72 1.65
C GLN A 254 6.78 10.50 0.63
N THR A 255 7.15 11.74 0.36
CA THR A 255 6.72 12.43 -0.85
C THR A 255 7.24 11.63 -2.02
N SER A 256 6.32 10.99 -2.76
CA SER A 256 6.68 10.27 -3.98
C SER A 256 7.44 11.23 -4.88
N ARG A 257 8.69 10.91 -5.23
CA ARG A 257 9.52 11.75 -6.10
C ARG A 257 8.92 11.78 -7.51
N ARG A 258 7.93 12.64 -7.73
CA ARG A 258 7.57 13.09 -9.08
C ARG A 258 8.80 13.76 -9.66
N SER A 259 9.11 13.37 -10.89
CA SER A 259 10.39 13.59 -11.54
C SER A 259 10.65 15.04 -11.90
N ASN A 260 11.04 15.87 -10.93
CA ASN A 260 11.74 17.12 -11.22
C ASN A 260 13.13 16.79 -11.76
N ARG A 261 13.15 16.60 -13.08
CA ARG A 261 14.30 16.37 -13.93
C ARG A 261 15.46 17.26 -13.50
N ILE A 262 16.64 16.65 -13.35
CA ILE A 262 17.90 17.37 -13.13
C ILE A 262 18.09 18.34 -14.30
N GLN A 263 17.73 19.61 -14.09
CA GLN A 263 18.32 20.69 -14.84
C GLN A 263 19.73 20.88 -14.28
N THR A 264 20.69 20.84 -15.20
CA THR A 264 22.11 21.02 -14.95
C THR A 264 22.37 22.28 -14.13
N ARG A 265 23.30 22.22 -13.18
CA ARG A 265 23.85 23.42 -12.54
C ARG A 265 24.53 24.29 -13.60
N SER A 266 23.81 25.23 -14.21
CA SER A 266 24.40 26.38 -14.85
C SER A 266 25.07 27.22 -13.77
N VAL A 267 26.32 27.61 -14.01
CA VAL A 267 27.04 28.55 -13.15
C VAL A 267 26.57 29.94 -13.52
N GLU A 268 25.46 30.38 -12.93
CA GLU A 268 25.05 31.78 -12.99
C GLU A 268 25.53 32.51 -11.74
N SER A 269 26.42 33.45 -12.03
CA SER A 269 26.82 34.65 -11.30
C SER A 269 26.17 34.91 -9.94
N ARG A 270 27.04 35.15 -8.95
CA ARG A 270 26.67 35.79 -7.68
C ARG A 270 26.22 37.23 -7.90
N SER A 271 24.97 37.46 -8.29
CA SER A 271 24.24 38.68 -7.93
C SER A 271 23.51 38.42 -6.61
N ALA A 272 23.80 39.24 -5.60
CA ALA A 272 23.14 39.13 -4.31
C ALA A 272 21.71 39.68 -4.40
N GLU A 273 20.74 38.82 -4.76
CA GLU A 273 19.38 39.07 -4.30
C GLU A 273 19.36 38.91 -2.77
N PRO A 274 18.73 39.84 -2.03
CA PRO A 274 18.54 39.66 -0.60
C PRO A 274 17.70 38.41 -0.39
N ARG A 275 18.13 37.51 0.51
CA ARG A 275 17.25 36.43 0.98
C ARG A 275 15.97 37.09 1.47
N SER A 276 14.85 36.83 0.82
CA SER A 276 13.55 37.33 1.26
C SER A 276 13.24 36.73 2.63
N VAL A 277 13.52 37.50 3.69
CA VAL A 277 13.14 37.13 5.06
C VAL A 277 11.63 36.99 5.07
N SER A 278 11.11 35.85 5.55
CA SER A 278 9.70 35.57 5.41
C SER A 278 8.83 36.60 6.12
N GLY A 279 7.66 36.90 5.55
CA GLY A 279 6.71 37.84 6.14
C GLY A 279 6.34 37.47 7.58
N TYR A 280 6.29 36.17 7.88
CA TYR A 280 6.11 35.61 9.23
C TYR A 280 7.21 36.01 10.22
N GLN A 281 8.49 35.84 9.87
CA GLN A 281 9.63 36.14 10.78
C GLN A 281 9.71 37.64 11.14
N ASN A 282 9.26 38.51 10.23
CA ASN A 282 9.29 39.96 10.44
C ASN A 282 8.01 40.53 11.06
N ALA A 283 6.91 39.77 11.13
CA ALA A 283 5.60 40.27 11.54
C ALA A 283 5.57 40.70 13.01
N ASP A 284 5.21 41.97 13.24
CA ASP A 284 5.07 42.55 14.57
C ASP A 284 3.74 42.16 15.22
N SER A 285 3.83 41.64 16.44
CA SER A 285 2.76 41.10 17.31
C SER A 285 1.88 39.99 16.73
N SER A 286 1.34 40.11 15.51
CA SER A 286 0.43 39.12 14.93
C SER A 286 0.73 38.78 13.48
N TYR A 287 0.45 37.54 13.10
CA TYR A 287 0.54 37.06 11.72
C TYR A 287 -0.65 36.16 11.38
N TYR A 288 -1.01 36.09 10.09
CA TYR A 288 -2.04 35.19 9.57
C TYR A 288 -1.48 34.45 8.36
N VAL A 289 -1.64 33.12 8.37
CA VAL A 289 -1.03 32.22 7.39
C VAL A 289 -1.95 32.10 6.18
N GLU A 290 -1.59 32.81 5.10
CA GLU A 290 -2.31 32.77 3.82
C GLU A 290 -1.73 31.74 2.84
N ASN A 291 -0.51 31.25 3.07
CA ASN A 291 0.20 30.32 2.20
C ASN A 291 1.03 29.32 3.02
N ALA A 292 0.86 28.01 2.76
CA ALA A 292 1.60 26.95 3.44
C ALA A 292 3.13 26.98 3.24
N ASN A 293 3.63 27.79 2.29
CA ASN A 293 5.06 27.97 2.00
C ASN A 293 5.60 29.34 2.45
N ASP A 294 4.92 30.01 3.38
CA ASP A 294 5.35 31.27 4.01
C ASP A 294 6.58 31.14 4.93
N GLY A 295 7.06 29.91 5.18
CA GLY A 295 8.15 29.64 6.11
C GLY A 295 7.75 29.62 7.60
N SER A 296 6.47 29.71 7.92
CA SER A 296 5.95 29.54 9.28
C SER A 296 5.76 28.07 9.66
N GLY A 297 5.50 27.20 8.67
CA GLY A 297 5.24 25.77 8.86
C GLY A 297 3.89 25.48 9.53
N TYR A 298 3.00 26.47 9.61
CA TYR A 298 1.62 26.30 10.05
C TYR A 298 0.68 26.08 8.84
N PRO A 299 -0.49 25.46 9.03
CA PRO A 299 -1.49 25.34 7.98
C PRO A 299 -2.15 26.71 7.65
N VAL A 300 -2.63 26.85 6.41
CA VAL A 300 -3.38 28.03 5.96
C VAL A 300 -4.64 28.22 6.81
N GLY A 301 -4.87 29.45 7.28
CA GLY A 301 -5.94 29.75 8.23
C GLY A 301 -5.48 29.79 9.70
N THR A 302 -4.20 29.57 10.01
CA THR A 302 -3.66 29.86 11.35
C THR A 302 -3.44 31.36 11.56
N TYR A 303 -4.03 31.91 12.62
CA TYR A 303 -3.64 33.19 13.21
C TYR A 303 -2.69 32.95 14.38
N ILE A 304 -1.68 33.81 14.52
CA ILE A 304 -0.62 33.72 15.53
C ILE A 304 -0.46 35.09 16.18
N ASN A 305 -0.33 35.14 17.51
CA ASN A 305 -0.02 36.36 18.25
C ASN A 305 1.02 36.15 19.35
N ALA A 306 1.91 37.12 19.50
CA ALA A 306 2.84 37.31 20.62
C ALA A 306 2.70 38.73 21.16
N SER A 307 2.39 38.86 22.44
CA SER A 307 2.16 40.14 23.13
C SER A 307 2.97 40.20 24.42
N SER A 308 3.61 41.35 24.68
CA SER A 308 4.23 41.64 25.99
C SER A 308 4.01 43.10 26.39
N LYS A 309 3.57 43.33 27.63
CA LYS A 309 3.38 44.67 28.22
C LYS A 309 4.09 44.73 29.55
N GLY A 310 5.15 45.52 29.64
CA GLY A 310 6.08 45.40 30.77
C GLY A 310 7.40 46.09 30.53
N ALA A 311 7.72 47.13 31.29
CA ALA A 311 9.10 47.58 31.41
C ALA A 311 9.81 46.66 32.42
N PRO A 312 10.99 46.11 32.11
CA PRO A 312 11.84 45.52 33.13
C PRO A 312 12.29 46.64 34.11
N TYR A 313 11.57 46.74 35.21
CA TYR A 313 11.66 47.72 36.32
C TYR A 313 11.16 49.17 36.10
N ASN A 314 10.38 49.63 37.08
CA ASN A 314 10.12 51.01 37.53
C ASN A 314 9.89 52.12 36.48
N LEU A 315 8.80 52.06 35.71
CA LEU A 315 8.24 53.24 35.03
C LEU A 315 6.70 53.35 35.18
N PRO A 316 6.09 54.56 35.24
CA PRO A 316 4.69 54.73 35.65
C PRO A 316 3.64 54.49 34.54
N THR A 317 4.07 54.36 33.30
CA THR A 317 3.22 54.02 32.14
C THR A 317 3.91 52.94 31.33
N THR A 318 3.48 51.70 31.53
CA THR A 318 4.19 50.52 31.03
C THR A 318 3.97 50.33 29.52
N PRO A 319 5.01 50.47 28.67
CA PRO A 319 4.85 50.34 27.23
C PRO A 319 4.61 48.87 26.80
N TRP A 320 4.05 48.71 25.61
CA TRP A 320 4.04 47.43 24.90
C TRP A 320 5.42 47.17 24.31
N ASN A 321 5.96 45.97 24.55
CA ASN A 321 7.12 45.46 23.85
C ASN A 321 6.62 44.82 22.55
N ILE A 322 7.14 45.28 21.41
CA ILE A 322 6.80 44.70 20.10
C ILE A 322 7.57 43.39 19.95
N LEU A 323 6.89 42.27 20.24
CA LEU A 323 7.38 40.93 19.95
C LEU A 323 7.14 40.57 18.48
N LYS A 324 7.84 39.55 17.98
CA LYS A 324 7.54 38.98 16.67
C LYS A 324 6.49 37.88 16.81
N ALA A 325 5.59 37.79 15.83
CA ALA A 325 4.61 36.72 15.77
C ALA A 325 5.27 35.32 15.70
N SER A 326 6.55 35.25 15.27
CA SER A 326 7.36 34.04 15.34
C SER A 326 7.61 33.52 16.74
N ASP A 327 7.71 34.42 17.72
CA ASP A 327 8.13 34.08 19.10
C ASP A 327 7.10 33.15 19.76
N ALA A 328 5.81 33.32 19.44
CA ALA A 328 4.72 32.48 19.94
C ALA A 328 4.91 30.98 19.65
N LYS A 329 5.60 30.60 18.55
CA LYS A 329 5.83 29.19 18.19
C LYS A 329 6.74 28.46 19.18
N GLU A 330 7.59 29.19 19.88
CA GLU A 330 8.44 28.64 20.93
C GLU A 330 7.70 28.48 22.27
N PHE A 331 6.53 29.10 22.43
CA PHE A 331 5.69 28.97 23.63
C PHE A 331 4.49 28.04 23.45
N ALA A 332 3.86 28.01 22.26
CA ALA A 332 2.72 27.15 21.96
C ALA A 332 2.70 26.71 20.48
N LEU A 333 2.64 25.39 20.26
CA LEU A 333 2.46 24.78 18.94
C LEU A 333 1.52 23.57 19.06
N ILE A 334 0.28 23.71 18.59
CA ILE A 334 -0.67 22.61 18.41
C ILE A 334 -0.73 22.20 16.93
N THR A 335 -0.69 20.90 16.69
CA THR A 335 -0.79 20.28 15.37
C THR A 335 -1.80 19.13 15.40
N ALA A 336 -2.49 18.91 14.28
CA ALA A 336 -3.49 17.85 14.12
C ALA A 336 -3.23 17.08 12.81
N LYS A 337 -3.23 15.75 12.89
CA LYS A 337 -3.09 14.84 11.75
C LYS A 337 -4.35 13.99 11.64
N GLN A 338 -5.04 14.06 10.50
CA GLN A 338 -6.28 13.31 10.28
C GLN A 338 -6.05 11.79 10.38
N THR A 339 -6.93 11.09 11.09
CA THR A 339 -7.05 9.62 11.12
C THR A 339 -8.36 9.21 10.42
N GLY A 340 -8.64 7.90 10.34
CA GLY A 340 -9.89 7.43 9.71
C GLY A 340 -11.16 7.94 10.40
N ASP A 341 -11.12 8.03 11.73
CA ASP A 341 -12.27 8.31 12.60
C ASP A 341 -12.07 9.54 13.52
N GLY A 342 -11.06 10.37 13.28
CA GLY A 342 -10.80 11.59 14.05
C GLY A 342 -9.43 12.20 13.73
N TYR A 343 -8.68 12.60 14.76
CA TYR A 343 -7.36 13.22 14.60
C TYR A 343 -6.36 12.72 15.65
N GLN A 344 -5.09 12.61 15.27
CA GLN A 344 -3.96 12.51 16.19
C GLN A 344 -3.44 13.93 16.45
N TRP A 345 -3.30 14.28 17.71
CA TRP A 345 -2.89 15.61 18.17
C TRP A 345 -1.49 15.56 18.78
N VAL A 346 -0.69 16.59 18.49
CA VAL A 346 0.56 16.86 19.20
C VAL A 346 0.58 18.35 19.56
N ILE A 347 0.74 18.63 20.84
CA ILE A 347 0.82 19.98 21.41
C ILE A 347 2.16 20.14 22.10
N LYS A 348 2.90 21.19 21.78
CA LYS A 348 4.15 21.56 22.45
C LYS A 348 3.99 22.90 23.14
N PHE A 349 4.41 22.97 24.40
CA PHE A 349 4.50 24.19 25.18
C PHE A 349 5.94 24.44 25.66
N ASN A 350 6.33 25.71 25.71
CA ASN A 350 7.67 26.17 26.09
C ASN A 350 8.84 25.43 25.39
N LYS A 351 8.70 25.15 24.09
CA LYS A 351 9.77 24.58 23.24
C LYS A 351 11.07 25.42 23.29
N GLY A 352 10.97 26.72 23.52
CA GLY A 352 12.11 27.62 23.69
C GLY A 352 12.84 27.49 25.03
N HIS A 353 12.32 26.68 25.98
CA HIS A 353 12.87 26.53 27.33
C HIS A 353 13.08 27.88 28.06
N ALA A 354 12.11 28.79 27.90
CA ALA A 354 12.12 30.06 28.61
C ALA A 354 11.78 29.84 30.10
N PRO A 355 12.50 30.47 31.04
CA PRO A 355 12.24 30.31 32.46
C PRO A 355 11.00 31.10 32.90
N HIS A 356 10.04 30.39 33.52
CA HIS A 356 8.78 30.92 34.02
C HIS A 356 8.59 30.65 35.51
N GLN A 357 7.76 31.47 36.16
CA GLN A 357 7.33 31.25 37.54
C GLN A 357 5.99 30.52 37.59
N ASN A 358 4.99 31.01 36.84
CA ASN A 358 3.63 30.50 36.77
C ASN A 358 3.01 30.84 35.39
N MET A 359 3.51 30.23 34.32
CA MET A 359 2.95 30.39 32.98
C MET A 359 1.73 29.48 32.80
N ILE A 360 0.56 30.06 32.54
CA ILE A 360 -0.69 29.31 32.34
C ILE A 360 -0.77 28.88 30.88
N PHE A 361 -0.44 27.62 30.62
CA PHE A 361 -0.58 27.01 29.29
C PHE A 361 -2.00 26.48 29.10
N TRP A 362 -2.52 26.60 27.87
CA TRP A 362 -3.88 26.21 27.57
C TRP A 362 -4.05 25.71 26.13
N PHE A 363 -5.05 24.84 25.92
CA PHE A 363 -5.53 24.46 24.59
C PHE A 363 -7.03 24.12 24.58
N ALA A 364 -7.62 24.16 23.39
CA ALA A 364 -9.02 23.87 23.15
C ALA A 364 -9.23 23.10 21.84
N LEU A 365 -10.21 22.20 21.85
CA LEU A 365 -10.53 21.25 20.77
C LEU A 365 -11.97 21.45 20.28
N PRO A 366 -12.31 21.03 19.03
CA PRO A 366 -13.68 21.04 18.54
C PRO A 366 -14.69 20.33 19.44
N ALA A 367 -15.93 20.79 19.45
CA ALA A 367 -17.01 20.18 20.24
C ALA A 367 -17.37 18.74 19.82
N ASP A 368 -17.06 18.38 18.57
CA ASP A 368 -17.34 17.09 17.96
C ASP A 368 -16.15 16.12 18.02
N GLN A 369 -14.99 16.54 18.56
CA GLN A 369 -13.78 15.72 18.67
C GLN A 369 -13.56 15.26 20.12
N VAL A 370 -13.92 14.00 20.41
CA VAL A 370 -13.82 13.40 21.75
C VAL A 370 -12.46 12.72 21.93
N PRO A 371 -11.65 13.07 22.95
CA PRO A 371 -10.38 12.39 23.19
C PRO A 371 -10.54 10.90 23.54
N VAL A 372 -9.75 10.04 22.89
CA VAL A 372 -9.81 8.57 23.03
C VAL A 372 -8.41 7.95 23.12
N GLY A 373 -8.34 6.72 23.65
CA GLY A 373 -7.08 6.00 23.83
C GLY A 373 -6.23 6.57 24.96
N ARG A 374 -4.91 6.31 24.92
CA ARG A 374 -3.94 6.83 25.88
C ARG A 374 -3.51 8.26 25.49
N THR A 375 -3.28 9.09 26.50
CA THR A 375 -2.57 10.38 26.36
C THR A 375 -1.15 10.27 26.91
N ASP A 376 -0.20 10.80 26.15
CA ASP A 376 1.17 11.02 26.57
C ASP A 376 1.34 12.49 26.96
N PHE A 377 1.81 12.76 28.17
CA PHE A 377 2.32 14.07 28.59
C PHE A 377 3.79 13.88 29.01
N VAL A 378 4.68 14.66 28.41
CA VAL A 378 6.13 14.53 28.55
C VAL A 378 6.71 15.87 28.97
N THR A 379 7.44 15.90 30.09
CA THR A 379 8.14 17.08 30.60
C THR A 379 9.64 16.89 30.39
N VAL A 380 10.33 17.88 29.79
CA VAL A 380 11.77 17.83 29.47
C VAL A 380 12.46 19.10 29.97
N ASN A 381 13.62 18.98 30.61
CA ASN A 381 14.43 20.14 31.04
C ASN A 381 15.20 20.77 29.85
N SER A 382 15.71 22.00 30.03
CA SER A 382 16.49 22.72 29.01
C SER A 382 17.78 22.01 28.57
N ASP A 383 18.36 21.17 29.44
CA ASP A 383 19.52 20.32 29.16
C ASP A 383 19.17 19.02 28.41
N GLY A 384 17.88 18.75 28.17
CA GLY A 384 17.38 17.51 27.58
C GLY A 384 17.35 16.31 28.53
N THR A 385 17.63 16.51 29.83
CA THR A 385 17.60 15.45 30.85
C THR A 385 16.27 15.43 31.62
N ASN A 386 16.16 14.50 32.58
CA ASN A 386 15.00 14.33 33.48
C ASN A 386 13.64 14.32 32.76
N VAL A 387 13.56 13.53 31.69
CA VAL A 387 12.35 13.32 30.90
C VAL A 387 11.33 12.54 31.73
N GLN A 388 10.29 13.22 32.21
CA GLN A 388 9.19 12.58 32.93
C GLN A 388 8.02 12.29 31.99
N TRP A 389 7.46 11.09 32.11
CA TRP A 389 6.34 10.61 31.30
C TRP A 389 5.13 10.35 32.19
N SER A 390 3.94 10.74 31.72
CA SER A 390 2.65 10.47 32.38
C SER A 390 2.24 8.99 32.47
N HIS A 391 3.17 8.04 32.23
CA HIS A 391 2.95 6.59 32.26
C HIS A 391 3.63 5.89 33.43
N GLY A 392 4.18 6.67 34.39
CA GLY A 392 4.60 6.15 35.69
C GLY A 392 3.43 5.62 36.53
N ALA A 393 3.69 5.27 37.80
CA ALA A 393 2.65 4.83 38.71
C ALA A 393 1.72 5.99 39.12
N GLY A 394 0.41 5.86 38.88
CA GLY A 394 -0.59 6.86 39.25
C GLY A 394 -1.96 6.62 38.60
N ALA A 395 -3.00 7.29 39.09
CA ALA A 395 -4.38 7.10 38.62
C ALA A 395 -4.64 7.60 37.18
N GLY A 396 -3.87 8.59 36.72
CA GLY A 396 -3.90 9.13 35.35
C GLY A 396 -3.10 8.33 34.31
N ALA A 397 -2.36 7.31 34.72
CA ALA A 397 -1.47 6.57 33.83
C ALA A 397 -2.22 5.77 32.76
N ASN A 398 -1.78 5.89 31.50
CA ASN A 398 -2.38 5.26 30.32
C ASN A 398 -3.87 5.63 30.07
N LYS A 399 -4.36 6.72 30.65
CA LYS A 399 -5.76 7.16 30.52
C LYS A 399 -6.00 8.06 29.29
N PRO A 400 -7.27 8.21 28.83
CA PRO A 400 -7.67 9.26 27.90
C PRO A 400 -7.49 10.66 28.50
N LEU A 401 -7.38 11.67 27.64
CA LEU A 401 -7.01 13.03 28.01
C LEU A 401 -7.78 13.55 29.22
N GLN A 402 -9.11 13.43 29.21
CA GLN A 402 -9.95 13.93 30.30
C GLN A 402 -9.56 13.30 31.66
N GLN A 403 -9.44 11.98 31.73
CA GLN A 403 -9.08 11.29 32.97
C GLN A 403 -7.63 11.57 33.38
N MET A 404 -6.69 11.63 32.43
CA MET A 404 -5.30 11.97 32.73
C MET A 404 -5.19 13.39 33.31
N TRP A 405 -5.89 14.37 32.71
CA TRP A 405 -5.90 15.77 33.16
C TRP A 405 -6.53 15.96 34.55
N GLU A 406 -7.54 15.15 34.90
CA GLU A 406 -8.18 15.18 36.23
C GLU A 406 -7.24 14.71 37.36
N TYR A 407 -6.25 13.86 37.05
CA TYR A 407 -5.22 13.42 38.00
C TYR A 407 -3.90 14.20 37.87
N GLY A 408 -3.67 14.90 36.76
CA GLY A 408 -2.43 15.60 36.45
C GLY A 408 -1.23 14.66 36.24
N VAL A 409 -0.03 15.23 36.34
CA VAL A 409 1.24 14.49 36.40
C VAL A 409 1.95 14.74 37.73
N ASN A 410 2.74 13.76 38.20
CA ASN A 410 3.46 13.82 39.48
C ASN A 410 4.73 14.68 39.38
N ASP A 411 4.60 15.98 39.11
CA ASP A 411 5.73 16.88 38.88
C ASP A 411 5.41 18.34 39.30
N PRO A 412 5.15 18.61 40.60
CA PRO A 412 4.63 19.90 41.05
C PRO A 412 5.59 21.07 40.78
N ASP A 413 6.90 20.81 40.76
CA ASP A 413 7.95 21.82 40.57
C ASP A 413 8.04 22.34 39.12
N ARG A 414 7.48 21.58 38.15
CA ARG A 414 7.46 21.95 36.72
C ARG A 414 6.03 22.12 36.18
N SER A 415 5.09 21.25 36.54
CA SER A 415 3.71 21.31 36.01
C SER A 415 2.65 20.95 37.05
N HIS A 416 1.74 21.89 37.34
CA HIS A 416 0.70 21.71 38.37
C HIS A 416 -0.63 22.43 38.05
N ASP A 417 -1.61 22.29 38.95
CA ASP A 417 -2.98 22.86 38.87
C ASP A 417 -3.67 22.67 37.50
N PHE A 418 -3.72 21.40 37.08
CA PHE A 418 -4.40 20.95 35.87
C PHE A 418 -5.91 21.13 35.99
N LYS A 419 -6.52 21.82 35.01
CA LYS A 419 -7.97 22.07 34.99
C LYS A 419 -8.57 21.80 33.63
N ILE A 420 -9.78 21.26 33.67
CA ILE A 420 -10.74 21.27 32.56
C ILE A 420 -11.89 22.17 32.98
N ARG A 421 -12.24 23.16 32.15
CA ARG A 421 -13.37 24.08 32.38
C ARG A 421 -14.13 24.34 31.10
N ASN A 422 -15.40 24.71 31.21
CA ASN A 422 -16.16 25.23 30.08
C ASN A 422 -15.50 26.51 29.55
N ARG A 423 -15.65 26.81 28.25
CA ARG A 423 -15.07 28.03 27.63
C ARG A 423 -15.52 29.36 28.25
N SER A 424 -16.60 29.35 29.03
CA SER A 424 -17.23 30.51 29.67
C SER A 424 -18.09 30.06 30.84
N GLY A 425 -18.30 30.93 31.84
CA GLY A 425 -19.24 30.71 32.93
C GLY A 425 -18.74 29.77 34.03
N GLN A 426 -17.45 29.40 34.01
CA GLN A 426 -16.78 28.69 35.09
C GLN A 426 -15.43 29.35 35.37
N VAL A 427 -15.11 29.56 36.65
CA VAL A 427 -13.79 30.08 37.06
C VAL A 427 -12.70 29.07 36.72
N ILE A 428 -11.67 29.52 36.00
CA ILE A 428 -10.49 28.73 35.64
C ILE A 428 -9.38 28.98 36.66
N TYR A 429 -8.92 30.23 36.77
CA TYR A 429 -7.98 30.69 37.79
C TYR A 429 -8.49 32.01 38.38
N ASP A 430 -8.35 32.15 39.69
CA ASP A 430 -8.75 33.34 40.43
C ASP A 430 -7.73 33.56 41.54
N TRP A 431 -6.76 34.42 41.26
CA TRP A 431 -5.64 34.78 42.12
C TRP A 431 -5.62 36.30 42.33
N PRO A 432 -4.92 36.83 43.36
CA PRO A 432 -4.91 38.26 43.66
C PRO A 432 -4.50 39.21 42.52
N THR A 433 -3.86 38.69 41.47
CA THR A 433 -3.36 39.47 40.32
C THR A 433 -3.73 38.87 38.95
N VAL A 434 -4.39 37.71 38.93
CA VAL A 434 -4.72 36.98 37.69
C VAL A 434 -6.12 36.39 37.80
N HIS A 435 -7.03 36.90 36.97
CA HIS A 435 -8.42 36.46 36.89
C HIS A 435 -8.68 35.88 35.49
N ILE A 436 -9.23 34.67 35.44
CA ILE A 436 -9.50 33.90 34.22
C ILE A 436 -10.84 33.19 34.36
N TYR A 437 -11.85 33.68 33.64
CA TYR A 437 -13.23 33.18 33.69
C TYR A 437 -13.72 32.66 32.34
N SER A 438 -12.92 32.80 31.28
CA SER A 438 -13.27 32.48 29.90
C SER A 438 -12.05 32.16 29.01
N LEU A 439 -12.34 31.65 27.81
CA LEU A 439 -11.37 31.53 26.72
C LEU A 439 -10.88 32.90 26.21
N GLU A 440 -11.70 33.95 26.34
CA GLU A 440 -11.30 35.32 25.96
C GLU A 440 -10.17 35.81 26.87
N ASP A 441 -10.26 35.54 28.18
CA ASP A 441 -9.21 35.85 29.15
C ASP A 441 -7.90 35.07 28.88
N LEU A 442 -7.97 33.89 28.28
CA LEU A 442 -6.79 33.09 27.96
C LEU A 442 -6.10 33.49 26.65
N SER A 443 -6.85 34.08 25.71
CA SER A 443 -6.40 34.23 24.31
C SER A 443 -6.41 35.66 23.77
N ARG A 444 -7.19 36.58 24.39
CA ARG A 444 -7.41 37.97 23.95
C ARG A 444 -7.64 38.96 25.12
N ALA A 445 -7.18 38.64 26.35
CA ALA A 445 -7.35 39.52 27.51
C ALA A 445 -6.84 40.95 27.25
N SER A 446 -7.69 41.96 27.49
CA SER A 446 -7.48 43.34 27.02
C SER A 446 -6.23 44.04 27.58
N ASP A 447 -5.72 43.55 28.71
CA ASP A 447 -4.51 44.02 29.38
C ASP A 447 -3.24 43.26 28.96
N TYR A 448 -3.35 42.04 28.43
CA TYR A 448 -2.23 41.18 27.97
C TYR A 448 -2.09 41.12 26.44
N PHE A 449 -3.16 41.41 25.69
CA PHE A 449 -3.23 41.28 24.24
C PHE A 449 -2.96 42.59 23.50
N SER A 450 -2.09 42.54 22.49
CA SER A 450 -1.85 43.65 21.57
C SER A 450 -1.64 43.16 20.14
N GLU A 451 -2.10 43.97 19.20
CA GLU A 451 -1.88 43.80 17.76
C GLU A 451 -1.14 45.04 17.21
N ALA A 452 -0.23 45.62 18.00
CA ALA A 452 0.63 46.72 17.56
C ALA A 452 1.51 46.26 16.38
N GLY A 453 1.66 47.09 15.34
CA GLY A 453 2.39 46.73 14.11
C GLY A 453 1.66 45.79 13.15
N ALA A 454 0.74 44.94 13.62
CA ALA A 454 -0.02 44.03 12.76
C ALA A 454 -0.95 44.76 11.76
N THR A 455 -1.12 44.17 10.56
CA THR A 455 -1.95 44.74 9.49
C THR A 455 -3.45 44.72 9.81
N PRO A 456 -4.28 45.60 9.22
CA PRO A 456 -5.74 45.55 9.40
C PRO A 456 -6.37 44.21 8.99
N ALA A 457 -5.86 43.56 7.95
CA ALA A 457 -6.34 42.25 7.50
C ALA A 457 -6.03 41.15 8.53
N THR A 458 -4.79 41.11 9.03
CA THR A 458 -4.37 40.18 10.10
C THR A 458 -5.26 40.29 11.34
N LYS A 459 -5.60 41.53 11.74
CA LYS A 459 -6.50 41.81 12.88
C LYS A 459 -7.92 41.30 12.63
N ALA A 460 -8.44 41.51 11.43
CA ALA A 460 -9.76 41.02 11.05
C ALA A 460 -9.82 39.49 11.06
N PHE A 461 -8.82 38.80 10.47
CA PHE A 461 -8.74 37.34 10.49
C PHE A 461 -8.55 36.79 11.91
N GLY A 462 -7.71 37.40 12.75
CA GLY A 462 -7.55 36.99 14.14
C GLY A 462 -8.83 37.09 14.96
N ARG A 463 -9.62 38.15 14.74
CA ARG A 463 -10.95 38.30 15.33
C ARG A 463 -11.92 37.23 14.80
N GLN A 464 -11.98 37.01 13.49
CA GLN A 464 -12.87 36.01 12.87
C GLN A 464 -12.56 34.58 13.35
N ASN A 465 -11.27 34.21 13.43
CA ASN A 465 -10.85 32.91 13.97
C ASN A 465 -11.29 32.76 15.43
N PHE A 466 -11.09 33.80 16.25
CA PHE A 466 -11.54 33.78 17.65
C PHE A 466 -13.06 33.67 17.77
N GLU A 467 -13.83 34.46 17.03
CA GLU A 467 -15.30 34.40 17.00
C GLU A 467 -15.81 32.99 16.67
N TYR A 468 -15.17 32.32 15.71
CA TYR A 468 -15.49 30.95 15.27
C TYR A 468 -15.14 29.89 16.34
N ILE A 469 -13.94 29.99 16.94
CA ILE A 469 -13.45 29.06 17.97
C ILE A 469 -14.23 29.24 19.28
N ASN A 470 -14.56 30.48 19.66
CA ASN A 470 -15.32 30.81 20.88
C ASN A 470 -16.83 30.55 20.73
N GLY A 471 -17.32 30.26 19.52
CA GLY A 471 -18.74 29.98 19.26
C GLY A 471 -19.63 31.22 19.35
N GLN A 472 -19.09 32.40 19.02
CA GLN A 472 -19.85 33.66 18.97
C GLN A 472 -20.78 33.73 17.74
N LYS A 473 -20.65 32.79 16.79
CA LYS A 473 -21.54 32.60 15.64
C LYS A 473 -22.13 31.17 15.65
N PRO A 474 -23.16 30.88 16.46
CA PRO A 474 -23.69 29.52 16.62
C PRO A 474 -24.17 28.84 15.33
N ALA A 475 -24.57 29.62 14.32
CA ALA A 475 -24.96 29.12 13.00
C ALA A 475 -23.75 28.64 12.14
N GLU A 476 -22.53 29.08 12.46
CA GLU A 476 -21.30 28.71 11.76
C GLU A 476 -20.45 27.71 12.56
N SER A 477 -20.49 27.80 13.89
CA SER A 477 -19.71 26.99 14.83
C SER A 477 -20.36 26.94 16.22
N PRO A 478 -20.48 25.77 16.86
CA PRO A 478 -20.86 25.69 18.28
C PRO A 478 -19.77 26.21 19.23
N GLY A 479 -18.55 26.45 18.70
CA GLY A 479 -17.35 26.77 19.45
C GLY A 479 -16.78 25.58 20.22
N VAL A 480 -15.59 25.75 20.78
CA VAL A 480 -14.96 24.76 21.67
C VAL A 480 -15.78 24.61 22.96
N PRO A 481 -16.03 23.39 23.47
CA PRO A 481 -16.90 23.21 24.64
C PRO A 481 -16.12 23.47 25.94
N LYS A 482 -14.85 23.06 25.95
CA LYS A 482 -13.97 23.01 27.11
C LYS A 482 -12.60 23.56 26.73
N VAL A 483 -11.92 24.13 27.72
CA VAL A 483 -10.52 24.51 27.67
C VAL A 483 -9.77 23.67 28.70
N TYR A 484 -8.60 23.18 28.30
CA TYR A 484 -7.66 22.43 29.13
C TYR A 484 -6.52 23.36 29.50
N THR A 485 -6.24 23.51 30.80
CA THR A 485 -5.16 24.38 31.29
C THR A 485 -4.28 23.66 32.30
N PHE A 486 -3.04 24.11 32.44
CA PHE A 486 -2.12 23.78 33.53
C PHE A 486 -1.13 24.93 33.74
N ILE A 487 -0.46 24.95 34.88
CA ILE A 487 0.61 25.91 35.19
C ILE A 487 1.94 25.25 34.90
N GLY A 488 2.77 25.87 34.06
CA GLY A 488 4.17 25.52 33.84
C GLY A 488 5.10 26.45 34.63
N GLN A 489 6.13 25.86 35.22
CA GLN A 489 7.15 26.51 36.05
C GLN A 489 8.55 26.06 35.64
N GLY A 490 9.55 26.91 35.87
CA GLY A 490 10.93 26.69 35.46
C GLY A 490 11.12 26.85 33.96
N ASP A 491 12.17 26.22 33.43
CA ASP A 491 12.59 26.25 32.02
C ASP A 491 12.16 25.00 31.24
N ALA A 492 11.27 24.18 31.82
CA ALA A 492 10.85 22.92 31.22
C ALA A 492 9.93 23.12 30.01
N SER A 493 10.05 22.23 29.03
CA SER A 493 9.14 22.10 27.89
C SER A 493 8.20 20.92 28.07
N TYR A 494 7.00 21.03 27.47
CA TYR A 494 5.92 20.06 27.64
C TYR A 494 5.43 19.59 26.28
N THR A 495 5.35 18.28 26.06
CA THR A 495 4.75 17.68 24.86
C THR A 495 3.56 16.81 25.24
N ILE A 496 2.39 17.11 24.67
CA ILE A 496 1.14 16.38 24.86
C ILE A 496 0.77 15.68 23.56
N SER A 497 0.51 14.37 23.58
CA SER A 497 0.07 13.60 22.42
C SER A 497 -1.13 12.71 22.76
N PHE A 498 -2.16 12.74 21.92
CA PHE A 498 -3.37 11.91 22.08
C PHE A 498 -4.10 11.74 20.75
N LYS A 499 -5.20 10.98 20.76
CA LYS A 499 -6.12 10.84 19.64
C LYS A 499 -7.51 11.35 20.02
N THR A 500 -8.27 11.83 19.04
CA THR A 500 -9.72 12.05 19.16
C THR A 500 -10.47 11.13 18.21
N GLN A 501 -11.72 10.84 18.55
CA GLN A 501 -12.72 10.26 17.68
C GLN A 501 -13.82 11.29 17.44
N GLY A 502 -14.28 11.44 16.19
CA GLY A 502 -15.25 12.44 15.80
C GLY A 502 -15.36 12.62 14.28
N PRO A 503 -16.33 13.38 13.78
CA PRO A 503 -16.49 13.64 12.36
C PRO A 503 -15.27 14.39 11.82
N THR A 504 -14.46 13.72 11.00
CA THR A 504 -13.40 14.39 10.23
C THR A 504 -13.97 15.26 9.12
N VAL A 505 -15.27 15.17 8.82
CA VAL A 505 -15.94 15.81 7.68
C VAL A 505 -16.26 17.28 7.93
N ASN A 506 -16.31 17.69 9.20
CA ASN A 506 -16.53 19.07 9.59
C ASN A 506 -15.27 19.91 9.37
N LYS A 507 -15.44 21.22 9.35
CA LYS A 507 -14.37 22.20 9.25
C LYS A 507 -13.51 22.12 10.51
N LEU A 508 -12.19 21.93 10.36
CA LEU A 508 -11.29 21.77 11.51
C LEU A 508 -10.96 23.13 12.13
N TYR A 509 -11.03 23.23 13.45
CA TYR A 509 -10.61 24.41 14.22
C TYR A 509 -9.98 23.98 15.54
N TYR A 510 -9.04 24.74 16.08
CA TYR A 510 -8.43 24.49 17.39
C TYR A 510 -7.61 25.69 17.86
N ALA A 511 -7.28 25.71 19.13
CA ALA A 511 -6.44 26.77 19.70
C ALA A 511 -5.49 26.24 20.77
N ALA A 512 -4.34 26.90 20.91
CA ALA A 512 -3.45 26.76 22.07
C ALA A 512 -2.72 28.08 22.35
N GLY A 513 -2.21 28.23 23.57
CA GLY A 513 -1.48 29.42 23.97
C GLY A 513 -0.87 29.33 25.37
N GLY A 514 -0.29 30.46 25.80
CA GLY A 514 0.23 30.68 27.14
C GLY A 514 -0.03 32.11 27.60
N ARG A 515 -0.32 32.31 28.88
CA ARG A 515 -0.49 33.63 29.52
C ARG A 515 0.24 33.65 30.87
N ALA A 516 1.00 34.72 31.14
CA ALA A 516 1.73 34.89 32.40
C ALA A 516 1.78 36.35 32.85
N LEU A 517 1.75 36.59 34.17
CA LEU A 517 2.18 37.83 34.81
C LEU A 517 3.42 37.53 35.65
N GLU A 518 4.58 37.88 35.12
CA GLU A 518 5.89 37.51 35.68
C GLU A 518 6.87 38.67 35.50
N TYR A 519 7.77 38.87 36.47
CA TYR A 519 8.79 39.92 36.40
C TYR A 519 8.23 41.34 36.15
N ASN A 520 6.98 41.60 36.60
CA ASN A 520 6.20 42.81 36.32
C ASN A 520 5.91 43.05 34.82
N GLN A 521 5.87 41.98 34.03
CA GLN A 521 5.49 41.97 32.62
C GLN A 521 4.31 41.00 32.39
N LEU A 522 3.38 41.43 31.55
CA LEU A 522 2.23 40.66 31.11
C LEU A 522 2.60 40.02 29.76
N PHE A 523 2.60 38.69 29.68
CA PHE A 523 2.91 37.93 28.46
C PHE A 523 1.68 37.18 27.96
N MET A 524 1.50 37.14 26.64
CA MET A 524 0.54 36.25 26.03
C MET A 524 0.97 35.79 24.64
N TYR A 525 0.80 34.49 24.41
CA TYR A 525 1.09 33.83 23.14
C TYR A 525 -0.14 33.01 22.74
N SER A 526 -0.55 33.09 21.47
CA SER A 526 -1.68 32.28 20.98
C SER A 526 -1.50 31.83 19.53
N GLN A 527 -2.00 30.62 19.28
CA GLN A 527 -2.21 30.02 17.97
C GLN A 527 -3.71 29.70 17.86
N LEU A 528 -4.39 30.31 16.87
CA LEU A 528 -5.81 30.11 16.59
C LEU A 528 -5.97 29.59 15.16
N TYR A 529 -6.31 28.32 14.99
CA TYR A 529 -6.53 27.71 13.68
C TYR A 529 -8.02 27.58 13.36
N VAL A 530 -8.39 28.03 12.17
CA VAL A 530 -9.65 27.67 11.50
C VAL A 530 -9.31 27.32 10.06
N GLU A 531 -9.61 26.10 9.65
CA GLU A 531 -9.42 25.61 8.29
C GLU A 531 -10.11 26.54 7.27
N SER A 532 -9.49 26.81 6.11
CA SER A 532 -10.18 27.62 5.10
C SER A 532 -11.32 26.82 4.43
N THR A 533 -12.36 27.50 3.95
CA THR A 533 -13.45 26.83 3.19
C THR A 533 -12.91 26.12 1.95
N GLN A 534 -11.83 26.64 1.35
CA GLN A 534 -11.16 26.01 0.21
C GLN A 534 -10.46 24.71 0.62
N ASP A 535 -9.68 24.71 1.70
CA ASP A 535 -8.94 23.53 2.17
C ASP A 535 -9.90 22.43 2.65
N HIS A 536 -10.97 22.83 3.37
CA HIS A 536 -12.06 21.94 3.76
C HIS A 536 -12.68 21.22 2.55
N GLN A 537 -13.01 21.96 1.49
CA GLN A 537 -13.53 21.38 0.24
C GLN A 537 -12.49 20.52 -0.50
N GLN A 538 -11.21 20.91 -0.52
CA GLN A 538 -10.15 20.07 -1.09
C GLN A 538 -9.98 18.75 -0.33
N ARG A 539 -10.06 18.78 1.00
CA ARG A 539 -9.99 17.60 1.86
C ARG A 539 -11.18 16.66 1.65
N LEU A 540 -12.41 17.19 1.61
CA LEU A 540 -13.61 16.43 1.25
C LEU A 540 -13.51 15.82 -0.17
N ASN A 541 -13.00 16.59 -1.14
CA ASN A 541 -12.71 16.10 -2.49
C ASN A 541 -11.67 14.97 -2.52
N GLY A 542 -10.71 14.95 -1.59
CA GLY A 542 -9.76 13.86 -1.42
C GLY A 542 -10.39 12.58 -0.88
N LEU A 543 -11.33 12.70 0.06
CA LEU A 543 -12.01 11.57 0.70
C LEU A 543 -13.02 10.87 -0.23
N ARG A 544 -13.71 11.60 -1.10
CA ARG A 544 -14.71 11.05 -2.05
C ARG A 544 -14.13 10.52 -3.38
N GLN A 545 -12.82 10.25 -3.45
CA GLN A 545 -12.18 9.77 -4.68
C GLN A 545 -12.52 8.30 -4.96
N VAL A 546 -13.29 8.07 -6.03
CA VAL A 546 -13.58 6.74 -6.57
C VAL A 546 -12.52 6.28 -7.57
N VAL A 547 -12.44 4.98 -7.78
CA VAL A 547 -11.53 4.32 -8.73
C VAL A 547 -12.35 3.43 -9.66
N ASN A 548 -12.30 3.69 -10.97
CA ASN A 548 -12.89 2.80 -11.96
C ASN A 548 -12.17 1.44 -11.92
N ARG A 549 -12.93 0.35 -11.99
CA ARG A 549 -12.42 -1.01 -11.83
C ARG A 549 -12.66 -1.87 -13.07
N THR A 550 -11.90 -2.95 -13.17
CA THR A 550 -12.03 -3.95 -14.22
C THR A 550 -12.33 -5.30 -13.58
N TYR A 551 -13.35 -6.00 -14.05
CA TYR A 551 -13.63 -7.40 -13.74
C TYR A 551 -13.39 -8.25 -14.98
N ARG A 552 -12.84 -9.45 -14.81
CA ARG A 552 -12.71 -10.41 -15.90
C ARG A 552 -13.60 -11.62 -15.63
N ILE A 553 -14.43 -12.01 -16.60
CA ILE A 553 -15.30 -13.17 -16.43
C ILE A 553 -14.45 -14.41 -16.10
N GLY A 554 -14.84 -15.14 -15.06
CA GLY A 554 -14.13 -16.31 -14.55
C GLY A 554 -13.05 -16.03 -13.48
N THR A 555 -12.77 -14.77 -13.10
CA THR A 555 -11.87 -14.47 -11.98
C THR A 555 -12.63 -14.48 -10.65
N THR A 556 -12.58 -15.61 -9.95
CA THR A 556 -13.18 -15.78 -8.62
C THR A 556 -12.17 -16.24 -7.58
N LYS A 557 -12.47 -15.96 -6.31
CA LYS A 557 -11.71 -16.43 -5.13
C LYS A 557 -12.66 -16.98 -4.09
N ARG A 558 -12.24 -18.05 -3.41
CA ARG A 558 -12.92 -18.57 -2.22
C ARG A 558 -12.50 -17.73 -1.01
N VAL A 559 -13.47 -17.13 -0.34
CA VAL A 559 -13.29 -16.21 0.80
C VAL A 559 -14.11 -16.73 1.97
N GLU A 560 -13.51 -16.82 3.14
CA GLU A 560 -14.23 -17.11 4.39
C GLU A 560 -14.94 -15.85 4.86
N VAL A 561 -16.27 -15.91 4.97
CA VAL A 561 -17.14 -14.74 5.27
C VAL A 561 -17.63 -14.74 6.71
N SER A 562 -17.65 -15.93 7.33
CA SER A 562 -17.78 -16.17 8.76
C SER A 562 -17.15 -17.53 9.07
N GLN A 563 -16.88 -17.85 10.35
CA GLN A 563 -16.17 -19.07 10.76
C GLN A 563 -16.72 -20.34 10.07
N GLY A 564 -15.92 -20.95 9.19
CA GLY A 564 -16.25 -22.14 8.40
C GLY A 564 -17.07 -21.89 7.12
N ASN A 565 -17.66 -20.71 6.92
CA ASN A 565 -18.48 -20.37 5.76
C ASN A 565 -17.66 -19.74 4.63
N VAL A 566 -17.32 -20.55 3.64
CA VAL A 566 -16.53 -20.12 2.47
C VAL A 566 -17.42 -19.85 1.26
N GLN A 567 -17.50 -18.60 0.82
CA GLN A 567 -18.20 -18.19 -0.40
C GLN A 567 -17.24 -17.96 -1.57
N THR A 568 -17.72 -18.12 -2.80
CA THR A 568 -16.97 -17.80 -4.03
C THR A 568 -17.32 -16.37 -4.48
N LYS A 569 -16.40 -15.42 -4.27
CA LYS A 569 -16.57 -14.02 -4.68
C LYS A 569 -15.92 -13.73 -6.03
N LYS A 570 -16.46 -12.74 -6.76
CA LYS A 570 -15.94 -12.23 -8.03
C LYS A 570 -14.85 -11.20 -7.77
N VAL A 571 -13.65 -11.43 -8.27
CA VAL A 571 -12.43 -10.67 -7.96
C VAL A 571 -12.10 -9.71 -9.10
N LEU A 572 -11.84 -8.46 -8.76
CA LEU A 572 -11.43 -7.41 -9.68
C LEU A 572 -9.95 -7.60 -10.10
N GLU A 573 -9.59 -7.10 -11.27
CA GLU A 573 -8.17 -7.05 -11.67
C GLU A 573 -7.41 -6.09 -10.73
N SER A 574 -6.29 -6.57 -10.17
CA SER A 574 -5.51 -5.79 -9.19
C SER A 574 -4.87 -4.57 -9.85
N THR A 575 -4.97 -3.43 -9.15
CA THR A 575 -4.46 -2.12 -9.57
C THR A 575 -3.24 -1.67 -8.76
N ASN A 576 -2.59 -2.60 -8.03
CA ASN A 576 -1.58 -2.37 -7.00
C ASN A 576 -2.09 -1.65 -5.73
N LEU A 577 -3.41 -1.50 -5.56
CA LEU A 577 -4.01 -0.84 -4.38
C LEU A 577 -4.28 -1.82 -3.22
N ASN A 578 -4.92 -2.96 -3.50
CA ASN A 578 -5.13 -4.07 -2.57
C ASN A 578 -4.86 -5.42 -3.26
N ILE A 579 -4.68 -6.47 -2.45
CA ILE A 579 -4.50 -7.85 -2.92
C ILE A 579 -5.85 -8.51 -3.29
N ASP A 580 -6.92 -8.16 -2.58
CA ASP A 580 -8.27 -8.74 -2.73
C ASP A 580 -9.35 -7.64 -2.82
N ASP A 581 -9.56 -7.11 -4.03
CA ASP A 581 -10.69 -6.22 -4.34
C ASP A 581 -11.83 -7.03 -5.01
N PHE A 582 -13.09 -6.81 -4.63
CA PHE A 582 -14.26 -7.58 -5.07
C PHE A 582 -15.28 -6.75 -5.84
N VAL A 583 -16.00 -7.39 -6.77
CA VAL A 583 -17.00 -6.73 -7.63
C VAL A 583 -18.17 -6.16 -6.83
N ASP A 584 -18.59 -6.87 -5.79
CA ASP A 584 -19.76 -6.60 -4.93
C ASP A 584 -19.43 -5.79 -3.67
N ASP A 585 -18.17 -5.39 -3.47
CA ASP A 585 -17.73 -4.58 -2.34
C ASP A 585 -17.58 -3.10 -2.72
N PRO A 586 -18.27 -2.16 -2.06
CA PRO A 586 -18.13 -0.73 -2.35
C PRO A 586 -16.76 -0.15 -1.96
N LEU A 587 -16.05 -0.73 -0.97
CA LEU A 587 -14.72 -0.27 -0.56
C LEU A 587 -13.68 -0.49 -1.66
N SER A 588 -13.86 -1.54 -2.46
CA SER A 588 -13.06 -1.82 -3.65
C SER A 588 -13.15 -0.71 -4.72
N TYR A 589 -14.14 0.18 -4.69
CA TYR A 589 -14.28 1.27 -5.68
C TYR A 589 -13.83 2.64 -5.16
N VAL A 590 -13.22 2.73 -3.98
CA VAL A 590 -12.68 3.99 -3.44
C VAL A 590 -11.16 3.96 -3.35
N LYS A 591 -10.54 5.14 -3.44
CA LYS A 591 -9.08 5.30 -3.35
C LYS A 591 -8.56 5.20 -1.91
N THR A 592 -9.39 5.59 -0.95
CA THR A 592 -9.10 5.54 0.48
C THR A 592 -10.27 4.85 1.19
N PRO A 593 -10.21 3.52 1.38
CA PRO A 593 -11.22 2.78 2.12
C PRO A 593 -11.43 3.38 3.52
N SER A 594 -12.70 3.57 3.91
CA SER A 594 -13.07 4.10 5.22
C SER A 594 -14.49 3.67 5.60
N ASN A 595 -14.82 3.77 6.89
CA ASN A 595 -16.18 3.58 7.41
C ASN A 595 -17.18 4.66 6.97
N LYS A 596 -16.77 5.61 6.15
CA LYS A 596 -17.61 6.67 5.56
C LYS A 596 -18.10 6.34 4.16
N VAL A 597 -17.73 5.19 3.60
CA VAL A 597 -18.36 4.63 2.40
C VAL A 597 -19.65 3.93 2.83
N LEU A 598 -20.80 4.44 2.42
CA LEU A 598 -22.12 3.88 2.79
C LEU A 598 -22.40 2.60 2.00
N GLY A 599 -22.19 2.66 0.69
CA GLY A 599 -22.35 1.52 -0.21
C GLY A 599 -22.71 1.93 -1.63
N PHE A 600 -23.33 1.02 -2.39
CA PHE A 600 -23.82 1.32 -3.73
C PHE A 600 -25.23 1.90 -3.71
N TYR A 601 -25.48 2.85 -4.61
CA TYR A 601 -26.75 3.55 -4.77
C TYR A 601 -27.31 3.34 -6.18
N SER A 602 -28.59 3.69 -6.37
CA SER A 602 -29.21 3.69 -7.70
C SER A 602 -28.41 4.55 -8.68
N THR A 603 -28.12 4.00 -9.86
CA THR A 603 -27.43 4.71 -10.95
C THR A 603 -28.19 5.92 -11.48
N ASN A 604 -29.50 5.97 -11.19
CA ASN A 604 -30.42 7.03 -11.61
C ASN A 604 -30.58 8.11 -10.52
N ALA A 605 -29.91 7.99 -9.38
CA ALA A 605 -29.94 9.00 -8.33
C ALA A 605 -29.30 10.30 -8.81
N ASN A 606 -29.98 11.43 -8.56
CA ASN A 606 -29.49 12.74 -8.99
C ASN A 606 -28.32 13.21 -8.11
N THR A 607 -27.14 13.34 -8.70
CA THR A 607 -25.91 13.79 -8.03
C THR A 607 -25.80 15.31 -7.92
N ASN A 608 -26.67 16.06 -8.61
CA ASN A 608 -26.51 17.50 -8.88
C ASN A 608 -27.67 18.36 -8.37
N ALA A 609 -28.42 17.87 -7.37
CA ALA A 609 -29.53 18.60 -6.74
C ALA A 609 -29.82 18.08 -5.33
N PHE A 610 -30.58 18.86 -4.56
CA PHE A 610 -31.18 18.42 -3.29
C PHE A 610 -32.19 17.28 -3.52
N ARG A 611 -32.18 16.29 -2.63
CA ARG A 611 -33.00 15.07 -2.67
C ARG A 611 -33.86 15.01 -1.41
N PRO A 612 -35.12 15.47 -1.46
CA PRO A 612 -36.04 15.35 -0.31
C PRO A 612 -36.19 13.88 0.12
N GLY A 613 -35.79 13.57 1.35
CA GLY A 613 -35.75 12.19 1.89
C GLY A 613 -34.46 11.42 1.64
N GLY A 614 -33.44 12.04 1.03
CA GLY A 614 -32.15 11.42 0.72
C GLY A 614 -32.21 10.41 -0.43
N ALA A 615 -31.07 9.83 -0.79
CA ALA A 615 -31.02 8.70 -1.71
C ALA A 615 -31.11 7.36 -0.96
N GLN A 616 -31.71 6.34 -1.59
CA GLN A 616 -31.74 4.98 -1.05
C GLN A 616 -30.53 4.16 -1.53
N GLN A 617 -29.82 3.58 -0.57
CA GLN A 617 -28.80 2.56 -0.81
C GLN A 617 -29.45 1.29 -1.37
N LEU A 618 -28.72 0.59 -2.24
CA LEU A 618 -29.17 -0.68 -2.81
C LEU A 618 -29.08 -1.80 -1.78
N ASN A 619 -30.15 -2.57 -1.64
CA ASN A 619 -30.18 -3.76 -0.79
C ASN A 619 -29.47 -4.96 -1.46
N GLU A 620 -29.20 -6.01 -0.69
CA GLU A 620 -28.48 -7.21 -1.17
C GLU A 620 -29.11 -7.84 -2.42
N TYR A 621 -30.45 -7.87 -2.51
CA TYR A 621 -31.14 -8.38 -3.69
C TYR A 621 -30.85 -7.49 -4.92
N GLN A 622 -30.98 -6.18 -4.80
CA GLN A 622 -30.67 -5.23 -5.88
C GLN A 622 -29.19 -5.31 -6.32
N LEU A 623 -28.26 -5.52 -5.37
CA LEU A 623 -26.84 -5.75 -5.66
C LEU A 623 -26.63 -7.07 -6.42
N SER A 624 -27.29 -8.16 -6.00
CA SER A 624 -27.25 -9.43 -6.73
C SER A 624 -27.76 -9.29 -8.17
N GLN A 625 -28.78 -8.44 -8.38
CA GLN A 625 -29.33 -8.12 -9.69
C GLN A 625 -28.43 -7.20 -10.53
N LEU A 626 -27.48 -6.45 -9.96
CA LEU A 626 -26.48 -5.69 -10.73
C LEU A 626 -25.38 -6.58 -11.29
N PHE A 627 -24.91 -7.56 -10.51
CA PHE A 627 -23.73 -8.37 -10.82
C PHE A 627 -24.06 -9.80 -11.27
N THR A 628 -25.24 -10.01 -11.86
CA THR A 628 -25.62 -11.30 -12.48
C THR A 628 -24.69 -11.66 -13.63
N ASP A 629 -24.43 -12.95 -13.83
CA ASP A 629 -23.53 -13.41 -14.89
C ASP A 629 -24.02 -12.99 -16.28
N GLN A 630 -25.34 -12.93 -16.50
CA GLN A 630 -25.94 -12.42 -17.73
C GLN A 630 -25.57 -10.94 -17.98
N LYS A 631 -25.66 -10.06 -16.97
CA LYS A 631 -25.27 -8.64 -17.13
C LYS A 631 -23.76 -8.48 -17.34
N LEU A 632 -22.95 -9.27 -16.63
CA LEU A 632 -21.50 -9.25 -16.79
C LEU A 632 -21.08 -9.73 -18.20
N GLN A 633 -21.70 -10.79 -18.71
CA GLN A 633 -21.50 -11.28 -20.07
C GLN A 633 -21.95 -10.25 -21.13
N GLU A 634 -23.10 -9.60 -20.94
CA GLU A 634 -23.59 -8.59 -21.87
C GLU A 634 -22.72 -7.32 -21.88
N ALA A 635 -22.22 -6.89 -20.71
CA ALA A 635 -21.24 -5.81 -20.60
C ALA A 635 -19.92 -6.16 -21.31
N ALA A 636 -19.41 -7.38 -21.15
CA ALA A 636 -18.21 -7.85 -21.88
C ALA A 636 -18.43 -7.93 -23.39
N ARG A 637 -19.61 -8.36 -23.84
CA ARG A 637 -19.99 -8.49 -25.25
C ARG A 637 -20.13 -7.12 -25.93
N THR A 638 -20.79 -6.18 -25.27
CA THR A 638 -21.02 -4.82 -25.79
C THR A 638 -19.84 -3.87 -25.58
N ARG A 639 -18.92 -4.20 -24.66
CA ARG A 639 -17.85 -3.34 -24.14
C ARG A 639 -18.35 -2.06 -23.45
N ASN A 640 -19.64 -2.00 -23.11
CA ASN A 640 -20.20 -0.90 -22.32
C ASN A 640 -19.93 -1.17 -20.83
N PRO A 641 -19.24 -0.27 -20.11
CA PRO A 641 -19.04 -0.43 -18.67
C PRO A 641 -20.36 -0.43 -17.90
N ILE A 642 -20.44 -1.23 -16.85
CA ILE A 642 -21.53 -1.16 -15.89
C ILE A 642 -21.29 0.10 -15.04
N ARG A 643 -22.15 1.10 -15.20
CA ARG A 643 -22.16 2.28 -14.33
C ARG A 643 -22.67 1.88 -12.96
N LEU A 644 -21.99 2.34 -11.93
CA LEU A 644 -22.31 2.17 -10.51
C LEU A 644 -22.33 3.57 -9.85
N MET A 645 -22.87 3.66 -8.65
CA MET A 645 -22.88 4.88 -7.84
C MET A 645 -22.41 4.53 -6.44
N ILE A 646 -21.36 5.17 -5.94
CA ILE A 646 -20.88 5.02 -4.56
C ILE A 646 -21.43 6.17 -3.73
N GLY A 647 -22.08 5.86 -2.61
CA GLY A 647 -22.49 6.83 -1.62
C GLY A 647 -21.46 6.96 -0.50
N PHE A 648 -21.23 8.20 -0.09
CA PHE A 648 -20.38 8.56 1.04
C PHE A 648 -21.19 9.32 2.09
N ASP A 649 -20.88 9.07 3.36
CA ASP A 649 -21.41 9.75 4.55
C ASP A 649 -20.78 11.15 4.72
N TYR A 650 -20.90 11.95 3.65
CA TYR A 650 -20.35 13.30 3.49
C TYR A 650 -21.43 14.18 2.86
N PRO A 651 -21.73 15.37 3.39
CA PRO A 651 -22.71 16.26 2.78
C PRO A 651 -22.24 16.75 1.41
N ASP A 652 -23.16 16.82 0.45
CA ASP A 652 -22.88 17.38 -0.88
C ASP A 652 -23.17 18.89 -0.96
N ALA A 653 -22.75 19.51 -2.05
CA ALA A 653 -22.89 20.96 -2.26
C ALA A 653 -24.36 21.44 -2.42
N TYR A 654 -25.32 20.51 -2.42
CA TYR A 654 -26.75 20.78 -2.57
C TYR A 654 -27.53 20.59 -1.27
N GLY A 655 -26.83 20.36 -0.14
CA GLY A 655 -27.45 20.23 1.18
C GLY A 655 -27.98 18.83 1.51
N ASN A 656 -27.62 17.81 0.71
CA ASN A 656 -27.90 16.42 1.08
C ASN A 656 -26.93 15.94 2.17
N SER A 657 -27.37 14.99 3.00
CA SER A 657 -26.54 14.31 4.00
C SER A 657 -25.41 13.47 3.38
N GLU A 658 -25.68 12.88 2.22
CA GLU A 658 -24.81 11.94 1.54
C GLU A 658 -24.32 12.47 0.18
N THR A 659 -23.09 12.11 -0.19
CA THR A 659 -22.49 12.47 -1.47
C THR A 659 -22.50 11.23 -2.37
N LEU A 660 -23.06 11.36 -3.58
CA LEU A 660 -23.10 10.29 -4.55
C LEU A 660 -22.08 10.53 -5.67
N VAL A 661 -21.19 9.56 -5.90
CA VAL A 661 -20.13 9.65 -6.93
C VAL A 661 -20.25 8.47 -7.90
N PRO A 662 -20.38 8.72 -9.22
CA PRO A 662 -20.46 7.65 -10.21
C PRO A 662 -19.10 6.99 -10.44
N VAL A 663 -19.09 5.67 -10.58
CA VAL A 663 -17.91 4.87 -10.90
C VAL A 663 -18.26 3.82 -11.96
N ASN A 664 -17.29 3.43 -12.79
CA ASN A 664 -17.51 2.45 -13.85
C ASN A 664 -16.79 1.13 -13.55
N LEU A 665 -17.51 0.02 -13.75
CA LEU A 665 -16.97 -1.33 -13.82
C LEU A 665 -16.85 -1.75 -15.29
N THR A 666 -15.63 -1.83 -15.80
CA THR A 666 -15.34 -2.42 -17.10
C THR A 666 -15.36 -3.94 -16.97
N VAL A 667 -16.08 -4.65 -17.84
CA VAL A 667 -16.07 -6.11 -17.84
C VAL A 667 -15.33 -6.65 -19.06
N LEU A 668 -14.36 -7.53 -18.82
CA LEU A 668 -13.58 -8.21 -19.85
C LEU A 668 -14.03 -9.68 -20.00
N PRO A 669 -13.98 -10.24 -21.22
CA PRO A 669 -14.26 -11.65 -21.44
C PRO A 669 -13.23 -12.55 -20.73
N GLU A 670 -13.64 -13.78 -20.45
CA GLU A 670 -12.75 -14.83 -19.94
C GLU A 670 -11.56 -15.07 -20.88
N ILE A 671 -10.38 -15.37 -20.32
CA ILE A 671 -9.20 -15.67 -21.13
C ILE A 671 -9.33 -17.07 -21.74
N GLN A 672 -9.54 -17.11 -23.04
CA GLN A 672 -9.61 -18.34 -23.80
C GLN A 672 -8.19 -18.80 -24.15
N HIS A 673 -7.86 -20.04 -23.78
CA HIS A 673 -6.60 -20.69 -24.12
C HIS A 673 -6.88 -21.87 -25.06
N ASN A 674 -6.56 -21.69 -26.35
CA ASN A 674 -6.79 -22.67 -27.39
C ASN A 674 -5.47 -23.35 -27.77
N ILE A 675 -5.49 -24.69 -27.81
CA ILE A 675 -4.36 -25.55 -28.16
C ILE A 675 -4.83 -26.44 -29.30
N LYS A 676 -4.14 -26.41 -30.45
CA LYS A 676 -4.41 -27.23 -31.63
C LYS A 676 -3.13 -27.90 -32.12
N PHE A 677 -3.26 -29.04 -32.78
CA PHE A 677 -2.14 -29.89 -33.18
C PHE A 677 -2.25 -30.16 -34.68
N PHE A 678 -1.16 -30.05 -35.43
CA PHE A 678 -1.16 -30.15 -36.90
C PHE A 678 0.08 -30.89 -37.40
N LYS A 679 -0.06 -31.61 -38.51
CA LYS A 679 1.06 -32.30 -39.17
C LYS A 679 1.31 -31.67 -40.52
N ASN A 680 2.49 -31.06 -40.72
CA ASN A 680 2.83 -30.33 -41.93
C ASN A 680 1.76 -29.26 -42.24
N ASP A 681 1.41 -29.04 -43.50
CA ASP A 681 0.36 -28.09 -43.91
C ASP A 681 -1.09 -28.60 -43.73
N ASP A 682 -1.31 -29.67 -42.96
CA ASP A 682 -2.67 -30.17 -42.69
C ASP A 682 -3.55 -29.10 -42.02
N THR A 683 -4.74 -28.92 -42.57
CA THR A 683 -5.73 -27.93 -42.12
C THR A 683 -6.61 -28.46 -41.00
N GLN A 684 -6.69 -29.79 -40.83
CA GLN A 684 -7.47 -30.39 -39.75
C GLN A 684 -6.62 -30.56 -38.49
N ASN A 685 -7.18 -30.17 -37.35
CA ASN A 685 -6.59 -30.44 -36.05
C ASN A 685 -6.49 -31.95 -35.81
N ILE A 686 -5.30 -32.44 -35.46
CA ILE A 686 -5.02 -33.86 -35.21
C ILE A 686 -5.94 -34.43 -34.13
N ALA A 687 -6.33 -33.63 -33.14
CA ALA A 687 -7.28 -34.02 -32.09
C ALA A 687 -8.64 -34.51 -32.65
N GLU A 688 -9.04 -34.03 -33.83
CA GLU A 688 -10.33 -34.36 -34.45
C GLU A 688 -10.30 -35.67 -35.25
N LYS A 689 -9.10 -36.19 -35.55
CA LYS A 689 -8.92 -37.38 -36.39
C LYS A 689 -9.37 -38.66 -35.67
N PRO A 690 -9.86 -39.69 -36.38
CA PRO A 690 -10.47 -40.86 -35.76
C PRO A 690 -9.60 -41.57 -34.73
N PHE A 691 -8.30 -41.72 -35.01
CA PHE A 691 -7.34 -42.35 -34.10
C PHE A 691 -7.09 -41.54 -32.82
N SER A 692 -7.14 -40.21 -32.88
CA SER A 692 -6.99 -39.33 -31.71
C SER A 692 -8.26 -39.35 -30.85
N LYS A 693 -9.43 -39.33 -31.49
CA LYS A 693 -10.72 -39.51 -30.82
C LYS A 693 -10.80 -40.86 -30.11
N GLN A 694 -10.27 -41.93 -30.72
CA GLN A 694 -10.19 -43.25 -30.10
C GLN A 694 -9.20 -43.31 -28.92
N ALA A 695 -8.10 -42.56 -28.97
CA ALA A 695 -7.12 -42.47 -27.87
C ALA A 695 -7.55 -41.52 -26.73
N GLY A 696 -8.51 -40.62 -26.97
CA GLY A 696 -8.93 -39.58 -26.03
C GLY A 696 -8.01 -38.36 -25.98
N HIS A 697 -6.94 -38.33 -26.78
CA HIS A 697 -5.97 -37.24 -26.88
C HIS A 697 -5.39 -37.15 -28.31
N PRO A 698 -4.76 -36.03 -28.71
CA PRO A 698 -4.07 -35.91 -29.99
C PRO A 698 -2.95 -36.96 -30.12
N VAL A 699 -2.84 -37.58 -31.29
CA VAL A 699 -1.79 -38.56 -31.61
C VAL A 699 -1.08 -38.19 -32.92
N PHE A 700 0.20 -37.87 -32.86
CA PHE A 700 1.04 -37.73 -34.04
C PHE A 700 1.49 -39.11 -34.54
N TYR A 701 1.47 -39.32 -35.86
CA TYR A 701 2.11 -40.47 -36.50
C TYR A 701 3.26 -40.00 -37.37
N VAL A 702 4.49 -40.35 -37.00
CA VAL A 702 5.72 -39.98 -37.72
C VAL A 702 6.60 -41.21 -37.97
N TYR A 703 7.63 -41.06 -38.81
CA TYR A 703 8.68 -42.07 -38.97
C TYR A 703 9.89 -41.70 -38.12
N ALA A 704 10.62 -42.71 -37.64
CA ALA A 704 11.85 -42.55 -36.89
C ALA A 704 12.91 -41.80 -37.70
N GLY A 705 13.71 -40.95 -37.04
CA GLY A 705 14.65 -40.03 -37.67
C GLY A 705 14.38 -38.57 -37.28
N ASN A 706 15.05 -37.66 -37.99
CA ASN A 706 15.00 -36.23 -37.70
C ASN A 706 13.66 -35.62 -38.13
N GLN A 707 12.93 -35.05 -37.17
CA GLN A 707 11.75 -34.22 -37.39
C GLN A 707 12.23 -32.80 -37.70
N GLY A 708 11.83 -32.26 -38.86
CA GLY A 708 12.30 -30.97 -39.35
C GLY A 708 11.33 -29.82 -39.11
N ASN A 709 11.85 -28.61 -39.21
CA ASN A 709 11.09 -27.35 -39.22
C ASN A 709 11.52 -26.54 -40.44
N ALA A 710 10.96 -26.85 -41.60
CA ALA A 710 11.35 -26.22 -42.86
C ALA A 710 10.15 -25.87 -43.73
N SER A 711 10.27 -24.80 -44.51
CA SER A 711 9.29 -24.43 -45.54
C SER A 711 10.01 -24.23 -46.87
N VAL A 712 9.49 -24.84 -47.93
CA VAL A 712 10.05 -24.81 -49.29
C VAL A 712 9.02 -24.14 -50.20
N ASN A 713 9.44 -23.14 -50.97
CA ASN A 713 8.60 -22.52 -51.99
C ASN A 713 8.81 -23.26 -53.32
N LEU A 714 7.74 -23.90 -53.81
CA LEU A 714 7.69 -24.67 -55.05
C LEU A 714 6.70 -23.99 -55.99
N GLY A 715 7.20 -23.08 -56.83
CA GLY A 715 6.43 -22.48 -57.93
C GLY A 715 5.21 -21.65 -57.48
N GLY A 716 5.30 -20.94 -56.35
CA GLY A 716 4.21 -20.11 -55.84
C GLY A 716 3.32 -20.79 -54.78
N SER A 717 3.54 -22.08 -54.52
CA SER A 717 2.98 -22.77 -53.34
C SER A 717 4.09 -23.03 -52.32
N VAL A 718 3.82 -22.76 -51.04
CA VAL A 718 4.76 -23.06 -49.96
C VAL A 718 4.33 -24.35 -49.27
N THR A 719 5.20 -25.36 -49.26
CA THR A 719 5.02 -26.62 -48.52
C THR A 719 5.95 -26.63 -47.31
N SER A 720 5.40 -26.96 -46.15
CA SER A 720 6.13 -26.98 -44.87
C SER A 720 6.25 -28.40 -44.32
N ILE A 721 7.49 -28.79 -44.01
CA ILE A 721 7.83 -30.01 -43.29
C ILE A 721 7.89 -29.63 -41.81
N GLN A 722 6.81 -29.94 -41.10
CA GLN A 722 6.48 -29.53 -39.72
C GLN A 722 5.65 -30.66 -39.08
N PRO A 723 6.22 -31.87 -38.91
CA PRO A 723 5.45 -33.07 -38.64
C PRO A 723 4.77 -33.11 -37.25
N LEU A 724 5.20 -32.23 -36.32
CA LEU A 724 4.84 -32.17 -34.92
C LEU A 724 4.40 -30.75 -34.48
N ARG A 725 3.69 -29.99 -35.34
CA ARG A 725 3.27 -28.61 -35.04
C ARG A 725 2.22 -28.52 -33.95
N ILE A 726 2.41 -27.57 -33.03
CA ILE A 726 1.44 -27.15 -32.04
C ILE A 726 1.13 -25.66 -32.22
N ASN A 727 -0.14 -25.30 -32.16
CA ASN A 727 -0.66 -23.94 -32.30
C ASN A 727 -1.34 -23.52 -30.99
N LEU A 728 -0.92 -22.39 -30.45
CA LEU A 728 -1.43 -21.76 -29.25
C LEU A 728 -2.09 -20.45 -29.63
N THR A 729 -3.37 -20.28 -29.32
CA THR A 729 -4.13 -19.05 -29.63
C THR A 729 -4.90 -18.57 -28.42
N SER A 730 -4.94 -17.26 -28.21
CA SER A 730 -5.73 -16.63 -27.15
C SER A 730 -6.45 -15.37 -27.63
N ASN A 731 -7.52 -14.99 -26.93
CA ASN A 731 -8.18 -13.69 -27.11
C ASN A 731 -7.39 -12.54 -26.46
N GLU A 732 -6.46 -12.85 -25.55
CA GLU A 732 -5.55 -11.89 -24.90
C GLU A 732 -4.09 -12.10 -25.31
N ASN A 733 -3.25 -11.10 -24.99
CA ASN A 733 -1.82 -11.19 -25.24
C ASN A 733 -1.15 -12.12 -24.22
N PHE A 734 -0.25 -12.99 -24.67
CA PHE A 734 0.51 -13.92 -23.82
C PHE A 734 2.01 -13.95 -24.18
N THR A 735 2.79 -14.54 -23.27
CA THR A 735 4.25 -14.64 -23.31
C THR A 735 4.71 -16.09 -23.17
N ASP A 736 6.02 -16.31 -23.33
CA ASP A 736 6.60 -17.66 -23.23
C ASP A 736 6.70 -18.19 -21.77
N LYS A 737 6.20 -17.43 -20.79
CA LYS A 737 5.97 -17.90 -19.40
C LYS A 737 4.59 -18.53 -19.21
N ASP A 738 3.64 -18.18 -20.09
CA ASP A 738 2.23 -18.56 -19.96
C ASP A 738 1.95 -19.97 -20.51
N TRP A 739 2.89 -20.55 -21.26
CA TRP A 739 2.82 -21.91 -21.79
C TRP A 739 4.08 -22.71 -21.48
N GLN A 740 3.96 -24.04 -21.51
CA GLN A 740 5.06 -24.97 -21.25
C GLN A 740 4.77 -26.33 -21.88
N ILE A 741 5.80 -26.99 -22.43
CA ILE A 741 5.74 -28.40 -22.84
C ILE A 741 6.64 -29.22 -21.93
N THR A 742 6.15 -30.37 -21.46
CA THR A 742 6.87 -31.34 -20.64
C THR A 742 6.66 -32.77 -21.19
N GLY A 743 7.43 -33.75 -20.69
CA GLY A 743 7.32 -35.16 -21.08
C GLY A 743 7.98 -35.56 -22.40
N ILE A 744 8.21 -34.60 -23.32
CA ILE A 744 8.85 -34.88 -24.61
C ILE A 744 10.28 -35.44 -24.46
N PRO A 745 10.73 -36.33 -25.38
CA PRO A 745 12.09 -36.85 -25.38
C PRO A 745 13.16 -35.76 -25.39
N ARG A 746 14.28 -35.97 -24.69
CA ARG A 746 15.44 -35.05 -24.68
C ARG A 746 16.10 -34.85 -26.05
N THR A 747 15.76 -35.69 -27.02
CA THR A 747 16.20 -35.60 -28.42
C THR A 747 15.31 -34.68 -29.27
N LEU A 748 14.22 -34.16 -28.69
CA LEU A 748 13.41 -33.09 -29.24
C LEU A 748 13.70 -31.77 -28.50
N HIS A 749 13.76 -30.68 -29.26
CA HIS A 749 13.73 -29.31 -28.76
C HIS A 749 12.58 -28.53 -29.42
N ILE A 750 12.26 -27.36 -28.89
CA ILE A 750 11.11 -26.55 -29.34
C ILE A 750 11.62 -25.39 -30.17
N GLU A 751 11.05 -25.19 -31.36
CA GLU A 751 11.33 -24.05 -32.24
C GLU A 751 10.03 -23.33 -32.63
N ASN A 752 10.13 -22.08 -33.08
CA ASN A 752 9.01 -21.43 -33.76
C ASN A 752 8.85 -22.04 -35.17
N SER A 753 7.62 -22.43 -35.53
CA SER A 753 7.34 -23.00 -36.85
C SER A 753 7.66 -22.01 -37.98
N THR A 754 8.50 -22.43 -38.92
CA THR A 754 8.83 -21.69 -40.15
C THR A 754 7.58 -21.30 -40.95
N ASN A 755 7.57 -20.09 -41.53
CA ASN A 755 6.45 -19.59 -42.35
C ASN A 755 5.05 -19.69 -41.67
N ARG A 756 4.97 -19.54 -40.34
CA ARG A 756 3.70 -19.46 -39.59
C ARG A 756 3.58 -18.16 -38.80
N THR A 757 2.34 -17.72 -38.61
CA THR A 757 2.01 -16.56 -37.79
C THR A 757 2.51 -16.74 -36.36
N ASN A 758 3.28 -15.78 -35.87
CA ASN A 758 3.75 -15.70 -34.49
C ASN A 758 3.62 -14.25 -34.02
N ASN A 759 2.63 -13.96 -33.19
CA ASN A 759 2.31 -12.62 -32.68
C ASN A 759 1.96 -12.69 -31.18
N ALA A 760 1.51 -11.60 -30.56
CA ALA A 760 1.20 -11.56 -29.13
C ALA A 760 0.04 -12.49 -28.68
N ARG A 761 -0.79 -12.95 -29.62
CA ARG A 761 -2.01 -13.75 -29.39
C ARG A 761 -2.00 -15.11 -30.10
N GLU A 762 -0.94 -15.39 -30.86
CA GLU A 762 -0.75 -16.65 -31.55
C GLU A 762 0.72 -17.07 -31.53
N ARG A 763 0.97 -18.32 -31.13
CA ARG A 763 2.27 -18.99 -31.27
C ARG A 763 2.11 -20.30 -32.04
N ASN A 764 2.92 -20.48 -33.07
CA ASN A 764 3.06 -21.73 -33.79
C ASN A 764 4.46 -22.27 -33.53
N ILE A 765 4.53 -23.42 -32.86
CA ILE A 765 5.76 -24.07 -32.42
C ILE A 765 5.88 -25.49 -32.99
N GLU A 766 7.10 -25.90 -33.29
CA GLU A 766 7.45 -27.20 -33.84
C GLU A 766 8.32 -27.97 -32.84
N LEU A 767 8.11 -29.28 -32.74
CA LEU A 767 9.01 -30.17 -32.00
C LEU A 767 10.04 -30.77 -32.97
N VAL A 768 11.28 -30.32 -32.86
CA VAL A 768 12.36 -30.56 -33.83
C VAL A 768 13.40 -31.49 -33.21
N GLY A 769 13.99 -32.38 -34.01
CA GLY A 769 15.06 -33.27 -33.57
C GLY A 769 14.79 -34.74 -33.84
N ASN A 770 15.66 -35.62 -33.33
CA ASN A 770 15.69 -37.03 -33.72
C ASN A 770 14.76 -37.89 -32.85
N LEU A 771 13.98 -38.78 -33.47
CA LEU A 771 13.13 -39.75 -32.77
C LEU A 771 13.48 -41.19 -33.14
N LEU A 772 13.61 -42.05 -32.13
CA LEU A 772 13.72 -43.49 -32.31
C LEU A 772 12.32 -44.12 -32.43
N PRO A 773 12.18 -45.35 -32.95
CA PRO A 773 10.90 -46.05 -32.96
C PRO A 773 10.36 -46.25 -31.53
N GLY A 774 9.06 -46.00 -31.34
CA GLY A 774 8.40 -46.06 -30.04
C GLY A 774 7.26 -45.06 -29.91
N ASP A 775 6.56 -45.10 -28.78
CA ASP A 775 5.46 -44.19 -28.46
C ASP A 775 5.89 -43.26 -27.31
N TYR A 776 5.73 -41.95 -27.51
CA TYR A 776 6.16 -40.91 -26.57
C TYR A 776 5.00 -40.02 -26.16
N PHE A 777 4.95 -39.59 -24.91
CA PHE A 777 3.87 -38.77 -24.37
C PHE A 777 4.40 -37.41 -23.91
N GLY A 778 3.78 -36.33 -24.39
CA GLY A 778 4.06 -34.97 -23.98
C GLY A 778 2.81 -34.31 -23.39
N THR A 779 3.00 -33.41 -22.43
CA THR A 779 1.93 -32.56 -21.91
C THR A 779 2.23 -31.12 -22.25
N ILE A 780 1.24 -30.41 -22.76
CA ILE A 780 1.32 -28.96 -22.95
C ILE A 780 0.35 -28.24 -22.02
N ARG A 781 0.89 -27.32 -21.23
CA ARG A 781 0.14 -26.37 -20.40
C ARG A 781 0.11 -25.03 -21.12
N PHE A 782 -1.05 -24.38 -21.18
CA PHE A 782 -1.23 -23.01 -21.64
C PHE A 782 -2.25 -22.29 -20.77
N GLY A 783 -1.80 -21.32 -19.99
CA GLY A 783 -2.57 -20.72 -18.90
C GLY A 783 -3.00 -21.78 -17.88
N ARG A 784 -4.31 -21.91 -17.68
CA ARG A 784 -4.97 -22.93 -16.83
C ARG A 784 -5.29 -24.24 -17.56
N LYS A 785 -5.06 -24.33 -18.88
CA LYS A 785 -5.41 -25.51 -19.68
C LYS A 785 -4.22 -26.43 -19.83
N GLU A 786 -4.40 -27.71 -19.52
CA GLU A 786 -3.42 -28.76 -19.78
C GLU A 786 -3.98 -29.76 -20.79
N GLN A 787 -3.12 -30.25 -21.69
CA GLN A 787 -3.47 -31.19 -22.74
C GLN A 787 -2.33 -32.19 -22.94
N LEU A 788 -2.60 -33.47 -22.65
CA LEU A 788 -1.74 -34.58 -23.06
C LEU A 788 -1.79 -34.72 -24.59
N PHE A 789 -0.68 -35.11 -25.22
CA PHE A 789 -0.57 -35.57 -26.59
C PHE A 789 0.46 -36.72 -26.71
N GLU A 790 0.34 -37.51 -27.77
CA GLU A 790 1.20 -38.67 -28.04
C GLU A 790 1.92 -38.53 -29.39
N ILE A 791 3.13 -39.06 -29.50
CA ILE A 791 3.89 -39.19 -30.73
C ILE A 791 4.22 -40.67 -30.95
N ARG A 792 3.56 -41.31 -31.91
CA ARG A 792 3.82 -42.69 -32.34
C ARG A 792 4.81 -42.72 -33.49
N VAL A 793 6.00 -43.26 -33.24
CA VAL A 793 7.14 -43.22 -34.15
C VAL A 793 7.36 -44.60 -34.78
N LYS A 794 7.06 -44.70 -36.07
CA LYS A 794 7.19 -45.96 -36.82
C LYS A 794 8.63 -46.15 -37.34
N PRO A 795 9.19 -47.37 -37.30
CA PRO A 795 10.47 -47.64 -37.96
C PRO A 795 10.35 -47.42 -39.47
N HIS A 796 11.48 -47.07 -40.11
CA HIS A 796 11.60 -47.10 -41.56
C HIS A 796 11.43 -48.54 -42.08
N THR A 797 10.92 -48.69 -43.31
CA THR A 797 10.83 -50.03 -43.93
C THR A 797 12.24 -50.50 -44.33
N PRO A 798 12.64 -51.74 -44.00
CA PRO A 798 13.98 -52.23 -44.34
C PRO A 798 14.25 -52.26 -45.85
N THR A 799 15.48 -51.94 -46.25
CA THR A 799 15.91 -51.89 -47.66
C THR A 799 17.19 -52.69 -47.88
N ILE A 800 17.28 -53.45 -48.97
CA ILE A 800 18.51 -54.16 -49.33
C ILE A 800 19.48 -53.15 -49.96
N THR A 801 20.67 -53.01 -49.40
CA THR A 801 21.72 -52.08 -49.89
C THR A 801 22.79 -52.76 -50.72
N THR A 802 22.72 -54.08 -50.88
CA THR A 802 23.64 -54.85 -51.73
C THR A 802 23.34 -54.57 -53.19
N THR A 803 24.31 -54.08 -53.96
CA THR A 803 24.08 -53.75 -55.38
C THR A 803 24.02 -55.00 -56.27
N ALA A 804 23.49 -54.83 -57.49
CA ALA A 804 23.39 -55.91 -58.46
C ALA A 804 24.76 -56.41 -58.94
N GLU A 805 25.82 -55.60 -58.91
CA GLU A 805 27.20 -56.03 -59.16
C GLU A 805 27.75 -56.84 -57.99
N GLN A 806 27.54 -56.37 -56.76
CA GLN A 806 28.02 -57.04 -55.55
C GLN A 806 27.44 -58.46 -55.45
N LEU A 807 26.13 -58.62 -55.71
CA LEU A 807 25.46 -59.92 -55.73
C LEU A 807 25.96 -60.91 -56.80
N ARG A 808 26.65 -60.45 -57.87
CA ARG A 808 27.15 -61.35 -58.93
C ARG A 808 28.33 -62.20 -58.47
N GLY A 809 29.24 -61.61 -57.69
CA GLY A 809 30.42 -62.26 -57.10
C GLY A 809 31.43 -62.86 -58.10
N THR A 810 32.57 -63.29 -57.59
CA THR A 810 33.47 -64.24 -58.26
C THR A 810 33.07 -65.68 -57.90
N ALA A 811 33.41 -66.64 -58.76
CA ALA A 811 32.99 -68.03 -58.58
C ALA A 811 33.44 -68.60 -57.21
N LEU A 812 32.54 -69.36 -56.58
CA LEU A 812 32.71 -70.08 -55.30
C LEU A 812 32.76 -69.24 -53.99
N GLN A 813 32.61 -67.91 -54.01
CA GLN A 813 32.38 -67.14 -52.76
C GLN A 813 30.89 -66.82 -52.52
N LYS A 814 30.48 -66.92 -51.25
CA LYS A 814 29.12 -66.59 -50.78
C LYS A 814 29.06 -65.12 -50.40
N VAL A 815 28.51 -64.28 -51.28
CA VAL A 815 28.42 -62.82 -51.05
C VAL A 815 27.46 -62.51 -49.89
N PRO A 816 27.85 -61.65 -48.92
CA PRO A 816 26.95 -61.19 -47.86
C PRO A 816 25.88 -60.24 -48.42
N VAL A 817 24.62 -60.43 -48.01
CA VAL A 817 23.51 -59.52 -48.34
C VAL A 817 23.35 -58.52 -47.20
N ASN A 818 23.82 -57.29 -47.43
CA ASN A 818 23.61 -56.16 -46.55
C ASN A 818 22.17 -55.62 -46.68
N ILE A 819 21.51 -55.47 -45.54
CA ILE A 819 20.17 -54.90 -45.40
C ILE A 819 20.26 -53.74 -44.42
N SER A 820 19.78 -52.56 -44.80
CA SER A 820 19.69 -51.37 -43.96
C SER A 820 18.24 -51.14 -43.47
N GLY A 821 18.08 -50.27 -42.47
CA GLY A 821 16.76 -49.97 -41.90
C GLY A 821 16.19 -51.06 -40.99
N ILE A 822 17.01 -52.02 -40.55
CA ILE A 822 16.65 -52.96 -39.48
C ILE A 822 16.88 -52.25 -38.13
N PRO A 823 15.89 -52.19 -37.21
CA PRO A 823 16.09 -51.68 -35.85
C PRO A 823 17.15 -52.50 -35.10
N LEU A 824 18.06 -51.84 -34.39
CA LEU A 824 19.16 -52.48 -33.65
C LEU A 824 18.75 -53.07 -32.28
N ASP A 825 17.46 -53.03 -31.94
CA ASP A 825 16.92 -53.45 -30.65
C ASP A 825 16.10 -54.75 -30.79
N PRO A 826 16.44 -55.83 -30.05
CA PRO A 826 15.68 -57.09 -30.08
C PRO A 826 14.18 -56.93 -29.78
N ILE A 827 13.79 -55.95 -28.96
CA ILE A 827 12.39 -55.72 -28.59
C ILE A 827 11.61 -55.15 -29.79
N GLY A 828 12.25 -54.35 -30.64
CA GLY A 828 11.66 -53.79 -31.87
C GLY A 828 11.32 -54.84 -32.94
N ILE A 829 11.85 -56.06 -32.84
CA ILE A 829 11.55 -57.16 -33.77
C ILE A 829 10.09 -57.63 -33.64
N GLY A 830 9.50 -57.53 -32.43
CA GLY A 830 8.10 -57.91 -32.18
C GLY A 830 7.05 -56.99 -32.83
N LEU A 831 7.43 -55.77 -33.19
CA LEU A 831 6.56 -54.76 -33.81
C LEU A 831 6.56 -54.79 -35.34
N PHE A 832 7.33 -55.67 -35.98
CA PHE A 832 7.16 -55.95 -37.40
C PHE A 832 5.82 -56.65 -37.64
N SER A 833 4.87 -55.92 -38.23
CA SER A 833 3.66 -56.51 -38.80
C SER A 833 4.02 -57.76 -39.62
N LEU A 834 3.28 -58.85 -39.40
CA LEU A 834 3.44 -60.11 -40.12
C LEU A 834 3.53 -59.89 -41.65
N HIS A 835 2.81 -58.89 -42.16
CA HIS A 835 2.81 -58.49 -43.56
C HIS A 835 4.17 -57.93 -44.07
N GLN A 836 4.94 -57.23 -43.23
CA GLN A 836 6.31 -56.81 -43.58
C GLN A 836 7.31 -57.97 -43.47
N GLN A 837 7.20 -58.86 -42.48
CA GLN A 837 8.03 -60.07 -42.43
C GLN A 837 7.79 -60.98 -43.65
N ILE A 838 6.54 -61.11 -44.08
CA ILE A 838 6.15 -61.82 -45.31
C ILE A 838 6.74 -61.15 -46.55
N LYS A 839 6.69 -59.81 -46.66
CA LYS A 839 7.33 -59.09 -47.78
C LYS A 839 8.84 -59.30 -47.81
N LEU A 840 9.54 -59.24 -46.67
CA LEU A 840 10.98 -59.48 -46.58
C LEU A 840 11.33 -60.91 -47.03
N ARG A 841 10.59 -61.92 -46.55
CA ARG A 841 10.73 -63.32 -47.00
C ARG A 841 10.42 -63.47 -48.50
N MET A 842 9.37 -62.85 -49.02
CA MET A 842 9.00 -62.93 -50.44
C MET A 842 10.04 -62.29 -51.38
N VAL A 843 10.64 -61.16 -51.01
CA VAL A 843 11.68 -60.51 -51.83
C VAL A 843 12.93 -61.38 -51.91
N VAL A 844 13.38 -61.94 -50.78
CA VAL A 844 14.52 -62.87 -50.73
C VAL A 844 14.23 -64.14 -51.54
N VAL A 845 13.05 -64.75 -51.39
CA VAL A 845 12.67 -65.97 -52.13
C VAL A 845 12.54 -65.73 -53.64
N ARG A 846 12.02 -64.57 -54.08
CA ARG A 846 11.92 -64.24 -55.52
C ARG A 846 13.30 -64.09 -56.17
N GLN A 847 14.26 -63.42 -55.51
CA GLN A 847 15.62 -63.26 -56.03
C GLN A 847 16.39 -64.60 -56.09
N ILE A 848 16.28 -65.43 -55.06
CA ILE A 848 16.90 -66.78 -55.06
C ILE A 848 16.39 -67.63 -56.23
N LYS A 849 15.08 -67.62 -56.50
CA LYS A 849 14.51 -68.32 -57.67
C LYS A 849 15.06 -67.79 -59.00
N TYR A 850 15.18 -66.48 -59.15
CA TYR A 850 15.75 -65.87 -60.37
C TYR A 850 17.20 -66.31 -60.64
N HIS A 851 18.05 -66.34 -59.62
CA HIS A 851 19.43 -66.81 -59.77
C HIS A 851 19.55 -68.32 -60.02
N LEU A 852 18.66 -69.14 -59.45
CA LEU A 852 18.63 -70.58 -59.74
C LEU A 852 18.29 -70.86 -61.22
N VAL A 853 17.28 -70.14 -61.75
CA VAL A 853 16.86 -70.24 -63.16
C VAL A 853 17.98 -69.80 -64.12
N ILE A 854 18.68 -68.70 -63.83
CA ILE A 854 19.80 -68.22 -64.65
C ILE A 854 20.98 -69.22 -64.64
N ARG A 855 21.28 -69.86 -63.50
CA ARG A 855 22.30 -70.93 -63.45
C ARG A 855 21.86 -72.16 -64.25
N TYR A 856 20.59 -72.55 -64.19
CA TYR A 856 20.07 -73.69 -64.96
C TYR A 856 20.15 -73.45 -66.47
N LEU A 857 19.73 -72.27 -66.95
CA LEU A 857 19.85 -71.86 -68.36
C LEU A 857 21.31 -71.86 -68.85
N ARG A 858 22.27 -71.42 -68.02
CA ARG A 858 23.70 -71.50 -68.36
C ARG A 858 24.22 -72.94 -68.41
N LEU A 859 23.74 -73.83 -67.53
CA LEU A 859 24.13 -75.25 -67.56
C LEU A 859 23.65 -75.94 -68.85
N VAL A 860 22.39 -75.66 -69.25
CA VAL A 860 21.82 -76.13 -70.52
C VAL A 860 22.59 -75.61 -71.73
N HIS A 861 22.95 -74.32 -71.74
CA HIS A 861 23.76 -73.73 -72.81
C HIS A 861 25.18 -74.33 -72.86
N LEU A 862 25.80 -74.61 -71.70
CA LEU A 862 27.12 -75.24 -71.64
C LEU A 862 27.08 -76.69 -72.17
N MET A 863 26.05 -77.46 -71.81
CA MET A 863 25.83 -78.79 -72.38
C MET A 863 25.56 -78.73 -73.89
N GLY A 864 24.81 -77.75 -74.38
CA GLY A 864 24.65 -77.52 -75.82
C GLY A 864 25.99 -77.32 -76.53
N CYS A 865 26.86 -76.47 -76.00
CA CYS A 865 28.20 -76.24 -76.55
C CYS A 865 29.11 -77.48 -76.50
N ILE A 866 29.04 -78.27 -75.43
CA ILE A 866 29.82 -79.52 -75.30
C ILE A 866 29.33 -80.57 -76.31
N THR A 867 28.02 -80.70 -76.52
CA THR A 867 27.45 -81.59 -77.54
C THR A 867 27.87 -81.17 -78.96
N GLN A 868 27.91 -79.86 -79.23
CA GLN A 868 28.39 -79.32 -80.51
C GLN A 868 29.88 -79.61 -80.75
N LEU A 869 30.72 -79.50 -79.72
CA LEU A 869 32.14 -79.84 -79.75
C LEU A 869 32.40 -81.33 -80.02
N LEU A 870 31.64 -82.21 -79.36
CA LEU A 870 31.70 -83.66 -79.57
C LEU A 870 31.19 -84.09 -80.95
N TYR A 871 30.26 -83.34 -81.54
CA TYR A 871 29.80 -83.57 -82.92
C TYR A 871 30.89 -83.22 -83.95
N ASN A 872 31.58 -82.08 -83.75
CA ASN A 872 32.65 -81.64 -84.65
C ASN A 872 33.90 -82.53 -84.59
N GLN A 873 34.21 -83.17 -83.46
CA GLN A 873 35.32 -84.14 -83.35
C GLN A 873 35.08 -85.49 -84.05
N LYS A 874 33.90 -85.71 -84.66
CA LYS A 874 33.57 -86.96 -85.37
C LYS A 874 33.62 -86.85 -86.90
N ILE A 875 34.02 -85.68 -87.42
CA ILE A 875 34.05 -85.34 -88.86
C ILE A 875 35.51 -85.08 -89.34
N THR A 876 36.48 -85.24 -88.46
CA THR A 876 37.93 -85.33 -88.72
C THR A 876 38.45 -86.66 -88.22
#